data_AF-D0MX40-F1
#
_entry.id   AF-D0MX40-F1
#
_cell.length_a   1.000
_cell.length_b   1.000
_cell.length_c   1.000
_cell.angle_alpha   90.00
_cell.angle_beta   90.00
_cell.angle_gamma   90.00
#
_symmetry.space_group_name_H-M   'P 1'
#
loop_
_entity.id
_entity.type
_entity.pdbx_description
1 polymer ?
#
loop_
_entity_poly.entity_id
_entity_poly.type
_entity_poly.pdbx_seq_one_letter_code
_entity_poly.pdbx_strand_id
1 'polypeptide(L)'
;MSLLLSPFVCCYAGCSDEGELQAEMETKLKMQRSPFDAEWRDVTQLMSAAAKELKVGQLVHEDDFNLFDSMSALELMDPKMDSGMLVNGVPPQSISARLESGSVPLEFSSPRDVLATLDELFCCEAGWLNGLPLAQSLLTSVYMHRDPLNALCAQLVSPLESLVAVDADVRQVLKENVGNTAKDSLLLVVCSMILATLKTADLVRDAALRADIYEEEDFSPGNGFDVGVLAPVSVETIDVLLQVTLEGLEVLLTQHKASSSKKSSKKKHGKKGGAPATGNCESFSACGYELLYPNARVGAMLCEAFIRRVRIRRELLRTYAGLGLAEGALDLQEAREGFHRAYELVQGMSTERLELDPECFSGKSFGFDPSISRLLLSGSPPRDVKVPSFDEALEQTKKVLEEMVVGCSPPDWRCMEDLRIFLVKFSRQQPTIVARSYVLVSAVLFLYADGKIYAKYNFMDWLSASMVMNGVPSVLLSTQEGVLYSSRCIETVYESLKVFLHNRSRQRTRIEYLLDEWSILQAEATAVDGKFTTEMSIPVPAYPRYFTAWSLEESVQLMLQYVVLGLELELYAPSEFGTTYWYLDYLEGSRLQNLNVTWTFVEKMKEIMPSTHGHGPPATEQPKEESHEPTPAENVAGKSSKKAKTKHKKHHNNTGTTEAPEPARELADPTKARFLREIKYTELLRSLMRAYFQLFNALEREDLVQVKTPAYSTFAIRFQHRFAAFQKLHFPAALTYEDFSQNSDFSLYEVDLIYKSAEECFKTARTHAEALLSDEEAVNTLVTVGGVGLVRGFELQSLLKVSISNCVRLAQRSQNAGSKAKKTKDSKNQMEFDLSIHPHFPVVVFPSQ
;
A
#
# COMPACT_ATOMS: atom_id res chain seq x y z
N MET A 1 -11.14 63.99 -38.97
CA MET A 1 -10.22 65.14 -38.77
C MET A 1 -8.89 64.53 -38.36
N SER A 2 -7.96 64.21 -39.27
CA SER A 2 -7.05 65.10 -40.05
C SER A 2 -6.17 66.00 -39.15
N LEU A 3 -4.86 65.98 -39.44
CA LEU A 3 -3.72 66.80 -38.96
C LEU A 3 -2.91 66.13 -37.83
N LEU A 4 -1.60 65.85 -37.90
CA LEU A 4 -0.48 66.32 -38.75
C LEU A 4 0.68 65.30 -38.76
N LEU A 5 1.40 65.24 -39.88
CA LEU A 5 2.66 64.51 -40.11
C LEU A 5 3.89 65.38 -39.76
N SER A 6 4.91 64.76 -39.10
CA SER A 6 6.38 64.97 -39.28
C SER A 6 7.05 66.29 -38.80
N PRO A 7 8.40 66.41 -38.62
CA PRO A 7 9.48 65.44 -38.27
C PRO A 7 10.38 65.91 -37.09
N PHE A 8 11.09 65.00 -36.41
CA PHE A 8 12.44 65.31 -35.91
C PHE A 8 13.34 64.07 -35.95
N VAL A 9 14.24 64.07 -36.93
CA VAL A 9 15.41 63.20 -37.06
C VAL A 9 16.59 63.94 -36.43
N CYS A 10 17.25 63.35 -35.43
CA CYS A 10 18.68 63.48 -35.08
C CYS A 10 18.91 62.89 -33.68
N CYS A 11 19.96 62.15 -33.33
CA CYS A 11 21.04 61.42 -34.01
C CYS A 11 21.90 60.88 -32.86
N TYR A 12 22.35 59.62 -32.90
CA TYR A 12 23.56 58.99 -32.30
C TYR A 12 23.27 57.47 -32.20
N ALA A 13 23.33 56.69 -33.28
CA ALA A 13 24.51 56.14 -33.96
C ALA A 13 25.25 55.03 -33.18
N GLY A 14 25.00 53.77 -33.55
CA GLY A 14 26.06 52.75 -33.68
C GLY A 14 25.85 51.38 -33.00
N CYS A 15 25.02 50.49 -33.57
CA CYS A 15 25.36 49.07 -33.73
C CYS A 15 24.36 48.39 -34.68
N SER A 16 24.88 47.74 -35.71
CA SER A 16 24.17 47.29 -36.91
C SER A 16 23.50 45.92 -36.79
N ASP A 17 22.85 45.62 -35.65
CA ASP A 17 22.16 44.33 -35.42
C ASP A 17 20.65 44.48 -35.14
N GLU A 18 20.15 45.70 -34.91
CA GLU A 18 18.72 45.90 -34.56
C GLU A 18 17.76 45.60 -35.72
N GLY A 19 18.21 45.79 -36.97
CA GLY A 19 17.39 45.56 -38.16
C GLY A 19 17.14 44.09 -38.48
N GLU A 20 18.12 43.21 -38.23
CA GLU A 20 17.96 41.76 -38.39
C GLU A 20 17.14 41.18 -37.24
N LEU A 21 17.30 41.67 -36.01
CA LEU A 21 16.48 41.27 -34.87
C LEU A 21 15.01 41.68 -35.02
N GLN A 22 14.75 42.90 -35.54
CA GLN A 22 13.40 43.36 -35.85
C GLN A 22 12.78 42.56 -37.00
N ALA A 23 13.54 42.24 -38.04
CA ALA A 23 13.06 41.42 -39.14
C ALA A 23 12.78 39.98 -38.69
N GLU A 24 13.63 39.36 -37.86
CA GLU A 24 13.37 38.04 -37.27
C GLU A 24 12.18 38.05 -36.31
N MET A 25 12.01 39.11 -35.50
CA MET A 25 10.82 39.28 -34.65
C MET A 25 9.55 39.42 -35.48
N GLU A 26 9.54 40.25 -36.53
CA GLU A 26 8.39 40.40 -37.42
C GLU A 26 8.06 39.11 -38.18
N THR A 27 9.08 38.31 -38.52
CA THR A 27 8.89 37.03 -39.20
C THR A 27 8.35 35.97 -38.24
N LYS A 28 8.80 35.95 -36.97
CA LYS A 28 8.25 35.11 -35.91
C LYS A 28 6.83 35.51 -35.50
N LEU A 29 6.52 36.81 -35.47
CA LEU A 29 5.17 37.35 -35.26
C LEU A 29 4.23 37.01 -36.42
N LYS A 30 4.72 36.95 -37.66
CA LYS A 30 3.94 36.49 -38.82
C LYS A 30 3.66 34.99 -38.82
N MET A 31 4.52 34.17 -38.20
CA MET A 31 4.29 32.72 -38.06
C MET A 31 3.30 32.35 -36.94
N GLN A 32 2.91 33.28 -36.07
CA GLN A 32 1.85 33.11 -35.05
C GLN A 32 0.50 33.67 -35.51
N ARG A 33 0.14 33.54 -36.80
CA ARG A 33 -1.22 33.86 -37.24
C ARG A 33 -2.21 32.80 -36.73
N SER A 34 -2.79 33.12 -35.59
CA SER A 34 -4.05 32.55 -35.09
C SER A 34 -5.13 32.55 -36.19
N PRO A 35 -6.08 31.59 -36.21
CA PRO A 35 -7.19 31.54 -37.18
C PRO A 35 -8.17 32.73 -37.07
N PHE A 36 -7.96 33.64 -36.13
CA PHE A 36 -8.81 34.80 -35.90
C PHE A 36 -8.09 36.07 -36.38
N ASP A 37 -8.58 36.64 -37.49
CA ASP A 37 -8.20 37.98 -38.01
C ASP A 37 -8.67 39.07 -37.02
N ALA A 38 -7.99 39.21 -35.89
CA ALA A 38 -8.20 40.30 -34.95
C ALA A 38 -7.17 41.42 -35.20
N GLU A 39 -7.64 42.66 -35.35
CA GLU A 39 -6.78 43.84 -35.33
C GLU A 39 -6.28 44.09 -33.90
N TRP A 40 -4.98 43.91 -33.67
CA TRP A 40 -4.34 44.18 -32.37
C TRP A 40 -3.94 45.66 -32.25
N ARG A 41 -4.27 46.30 -31.12
CA ARG A 41 -3.80 47.65 -30.77
C ARG A 41 -2.85 47.56 -29.59
N ASP A 42 -1.66 48.16 -29.72
CA ASP A 42 -0.69 48.26 -28.62
C ASP A 42 -1.18 49.24 -27.53
N VAL A 43 -1.22 48.77 -26.28
CA VAL A 43 -1.63 49.52 -25.08
C VAL A 43 -0.51 49.66 -24.04
N THR A 44 0.73 49.32 -24.38
CA THR A 44 1.87 49.29 -23.45
C THR A 44 2.12 50.64 -22.78
N GLN A 45 2.08 51.72 -23.56
CA GLN A 45 2.30 53.09 -23.03
C GLN A 45 1.21 53.53 -22.06
N LEU A 46 -0.05 53.17 -22.34
CA LEU A 46 -1.20 53.47 -21.49
C LEU A 46 -1.07 52.76 -20.15
N MET A 47 -0.76 51.46 -20.15
CA MET A 47 -0.58 50.67 -18.93
C MET A 47 0.60 51.17 -18.09
N SER A 48 1.73 51.53 -18.72
CA SER A 48 2.89 52.09 -18.00
C SER A 48 2.60 53.45 -17.36
N ALA A 49 1.80 54.30 -18.01
CA ALA A 49 1.38 55.58 -17.44
C ALA A 49 0.46 55.38 -16.24
N ALA A 50 -0.56 54.52 -16.36
CA ALA A 50 -1.49 54.20 -15.27
C ALA A 50 -0.78 53.57 -14.06
N ALA A 51 0.16 52.66 -14.30
CA ALA A 51 0.93 52.02 -13.23
C ALA A 51 1.78 53.02 -12.41
N LYS A 52 2.25 54.12 -13.02
CA LYS A 52 3.02 55.17 -12.32
C LYS A 52 2.16 56.03 -11.37
N GLU A 53 0.85 56.06 -11.58
CA GLU A 53 -0.08 56.77 -10.70
C GLU A 53 -0.40 55.99 -9.41
N LEU A 54 -0.13 54.68 -9.39
CA LEU A 54 -0.33 53.83 -8.22
C LEU A 54 0.70 54.12 -7.12
N LYS A 55 0.22 54.25 -5.88
CA LYS A 55 1.08 54.39 -4.70
C LYS A 55 1.56 53.02 -4.20
N VAL A 56 2.64 53.02 -3.42
CA VAL A 56 3.14 51.81 -2.75
C VAL A 56 2.03 51.18 -1.90
N GLY A 57 1.77 49.89 -2.11
CA GLY A 57 0.71 49.13 -1.42
C GLY A 57 -0.65 49.15 -2.12
N GLN A 58 -0.79 49.81 -3.27
CA GLN A 58 -2.01 49.72 -4.10
C GLN A 58 -1.86 48.64 -5.17
N LEU A 59 -2.91 47.85 -5.36
CA LEU A 59 -3.04 46.84 -6.41
C LEU A 59 -4.39 47.03 -7.11
N VAL A 60 -4.40 46.93 -8.44
CA VAL A 60 -5.63 46.93 -9.23
C VAL A 60 -5.96 45.49 -9.58
N HIS A 61 -7.12 45.00 -9.15
CA HIS A 61 -7.62 43.66 -9.41
C HIS A 61 -9.16 43.70 -9.44
N GLU A 62 -9.79 42.63 -9.92
CA GLU A 62 -11.25 42.43 -9.84
C GLU A 62 -11.72 42.28 -8.38
N ASP A 63 -12.95 42.66 -8.06
CA ASP A 63 -13.49 42.62 -6.69
C ASP A 63 -13.47 41.19 -6.09
N ASP A 64 -13.60 40.15 -6.94
CA ASP A 64 -13.60 38.74 -6.55
C ASP A 64 -12.19 38.13 -6.41
N PHE A 65 -11.13 38.86 -6.77
CA PHE A 65 -9.76 38.33 -6.74
C PHE A 65 -9.17 38.32 -5.33
N ASN A 66 -8.69 37.15 -4.89
CA ASN A 66 -8.00 36.98 -3.62
C ASN A 66 -6.48 36.93 -3.82
N LEU A 67 -5.73 37.69 -3.02
CA LEU A 67 -4.26 37.64 -3.01
C LEU A 67 -3.71 36.23 -2.71
N PHE A 68 -4.47 35.38 -2.01
CA PHE A 68 -4.08 33.99 -1.81
C PHE A 68 -3.90 33.22 -3.13
N ASP A 69 -4.74 33.51 -4.13
CA ASP A 69 -4.68 32.86 -5.45
C ASP A 69 -3.41 33.29 -6.22
N SER A 70 -2.86 34.46 -5.90
CA SER A 70 -1.60 34.92 -6.49
C SER A 70 -0.37 34.15 -6.00
N MET A 71 -0.47 33.42 -4.88
CA MET A 71 0.67 32.66 -4.34
C MET A 71 1.05 31.43 -5.20
N SER A 72 0.15 30.97 -6.07
CA SER A 72 0.43 29.89 -7.04
C SER A 72 0.85 30.41 -8.42
N ALA A 73 0.96 31.72 -8.60
CA ALA A 73 1.34 32.32 -9.87
C ALA A 73 2.79 31.97 -10.25
N LEU A 74 3.01 31.73 -11.54
CA LEU A 74 4.34 31.53 -12.09
C LEU A 74 4.98 32.87 -12.47
N GLU A 75 6.28 32.98 -12.21
CA GLU A 75 7.08 34.13 -12.60
C GLU A 75 7.80 33.84 -13.92
N LEU A 76 7.46 34.59 -14.97
CA LEU A 76 8.13 34.51 -16.26
C LEU A 76 9.56 35.03 -16.17
N MET A 77 10.47 34.45 -16.95
CA MET A 77 11.91 34.75 -16.95
C MET A 77 12.68 34.35 -15.68
N ASP A 78 12.03 33.73 -14.68
CA ASP A 78 12.74 33.10 -13.57
C ASP A 78 13.13 31.65 -13.96
N PRO A 79 14.42 31.27 -13.94
CA PRO A 79 14.87 29.93 -14.31
C PRO A 79 14.26 28.76 -13.51
N LYS A 80 13.75 29.02 -12.31
CA LYS A 80 13.14 28.03 -11.41
C LYS A 80 11.63 27.95 -11.53
N MET A 81 10.97 28.99 -12.04
CA MET A 81 9.50 29.07 -12.13
C MET A 81 8.99 28.98 -13.58
N ASP A 82 9.79 29.43 -14.54
CA ASP A 82 9.42 29.48 -15.95
C ASP A 82 9.82 28.19 -16.69
N SER A 83 8.80 27.44 -17.10
CA SER A 83 8.94 26.21 -17.89
C SER A 83 9.41 26.46 -19.32
N GLY A 84 9.19 27.65 -19.87
CA GLY A 84 9.58 28.09 -21.21
C GLY A 84 11.03 28.57 -21.31
N MET A 85 11.74 28.70 -20.18
CA MET A 85 13.15 29.07 -20.16
C MET A 85 14.04 28.03 -20.84
N LEU A 86 15.12 28.52 -21.46
CA LEU A 86 16.08 27.70 -22.22
C LEU A 86 16.71 26.61 -21.33
N VAL A 87 16.70 25.37 -21.80
CA VAL A 87 17.42 24.25 -21.19
C VAL A 87 18.71 24.06 -21.97
N ASN A 88 19.87 24.24 -21.32
CA ASN A 88 21.18 24.13 -21.98
C ASN A 88 21.32 25.03 -23.24
N GLY A 89 20.66 26.19 -23.25
CA GLY A 89 20.69 27.15 -24.36
C GLY A 89 19.71 26.86 -25.50
N VAL A 90 18.86 25.84 -25.39
CA VAL A 90 17.86 25.47 -26.41
C VAL A 90 16.45 25.54 -25.80
N PRO A 91 15.45 26.09 -26.52
CA PRO A 91 14.07 26.09 -26.04
C PRO A 91 13.52 24.65 -25.99
N PRO A 92 12.66 24.33 -25.01
CA PRO A 92 12.01 23.02 -24.95
C PRO A 92 11.17 22.81 -26.23
N GLN A 93 11.44 21.70 -26.93
CA GLN A 93 10.74 21.36 -28.17
C GLN A 93 9.51 20.50 -27.91
N SER A 94 8.41 20.79 -28.61
CA SER A 94 7.18 19.99 -28.56
C SER A 94 7.38 18.60 -29.20
N ILE A 95 6.50 17.66 -28.86
CA ILE A 95 6.55 16.28 -29.35
C ILE A 95 6.40 16.22 -30.88
N SER A 96 5.45 16.97 -31.44
CA SER A 96 5.23 17.00 -32.90
C SER A 96 6.43 17.60 -33.65
N ALA A 97 7.04 18.67 -33.11
CA ALA A 97 8.24 19.26 -33.71
C ALA A 97 9.44 18.30 -33.74
N ARG A 98 9.56 17.42 -32.72
CA ARG A 98 10.61 16.38 -32.66
C ARG A 98 10.41 15.27 -33.69
N LEU A 99 9.14 14.96 -34.00
CA LEU A 99 8.80 13.98 -35.03
C LEU A 99 9.12 14.54 -36.42
N GLU A 100 8.77 15.80 -36.68
CA GLU A 100 9.08 16.50 -37.93
C GLU A 100 10.59 16.70 -38.15
N SER A 101 11.35 16.98 -37.09
CA SER A 101 12.80 17.13 -37.15
C SER A 101 13.56 15.80 -37.30
N GLY A 102 12.87 14.65 -37.28
CA GLY A 102 13.48 13.33 -37.33
C GLY A 102 14.32 12.98 -36.09
N SER A 103 14.11 13.69 -34.98
CA SER A 103 14.86 13.47 -33.73
C SER A 103 14.37 12.25 -32.93
N VAL A 104 13.24 11.65 -33.36
CA VAL A 104 12.70 10.40 -32.82
C VAL A 104 13.08 9.25 -33.74
N PRO A 105 13.95 8.32 -33.30
CA PRO A 105 14.28 7.13 -34.09
C PRO A 105 13.04 6.26 -34.28
N LEU A 106 12.66 5.99 -35.53
CA LEU A 106 11.64 5.00 -35.87
C LEU A 106 12.26 3.71 -36.47
N GLU A 107 13.48 3.79 -37.02
CA GLU A 107 14.24 2.62 -37.46
C GLU A 107 15.29 2.20 -36.43
N PHE A 108 15.31 0.91 -36.08
CA PHE A 108 16.23 0.37 -35.08
C PHE A 108 17.29 -0.51 -35.72
N SER A 109 18.55 -0.05 -35.71
CA SER A 109 19.69 -0.75 -36.31
C SER A 109 20.62 -1.42 -35.29
N SER A 110 20.58 -0.98 -34.03
CA SER A 110 21.48 -1.43 -32.98
C SER A 110 20.69 -2.14 -31.87
N PRO A 111 20.84 -3.46 -31.70
CA PRO A 111 20.15 -4.20 -30.64
C PRO A 111 20.57 -3.75 -29.23
N ARG A 112 21.79 -3.23 -29.07
CA ARG A 112 22.30 -2.76 -27.77
C ARG A 112 21.60 -1.47 -27.33
N ASP A 113 21.36 -0.56 -28.26
CA ASP A 113 20.69 0.71 -27.96
C ASP A 113 19.21 0.49 -27.66
N VAL A 114 18.58 -0.47 -28.35
CA VAL A 114 17.23 -0.93 -28.04
C VAL A 114 17.16 -1.53 -26.63
N LEU A 115 18.12 -2.37 -26.25
CA LEU A 115 18.19 -2.94 -24.90
C LEU A 115 18.31 -1.85 -23.83
N ALA A 116 19.22 -0.88 -24.03
CA ALA A 116 19.40 0.24 -23.12
C ALA A 116 18.13 1.12 -23.00
N THR A 117 17.39 1.30 -24.10
CA THR A 117 16.13 2.05 -24.13
C THR A 117 15.02 1.33 -23.35
N LEU A 118 14.94 0.00 -23.45
CA LEU A 118 14.00 -0.80 -22.66
C LEU A 118 14.32 -0.78 -21.16
N ASP A 119 15.61 -0.80 -20.81
CA ASP A 119 16.07 -0.72 -19.41
C ASP A 119 15.76 0.66 -18.81
N GLU A 120 15.99 1.75 -19.55
CA GLU A 120 15.63 3.11 -19.14
C GLU A 120 14.10 3.25 -18.96
N LEU A 121 13.31 2.63 -19.85
CA LEU A 121 11.86 2.63 -19.75
C LEU A 121 11.38 1.92 -18.49
N PHE A 122 11.99 0.78 -18.16
CA PHE A 122 11.74 0.04 -16.93
C PHE A 122 12.08 0.87 -15.68
N CYS A 123 13.18 1.64 -15.71
CA CYS A 123 13.54 2.54 -14.61
C CYS A 123 12.53 3.68 -14.44
N CYS A 124 12.05 4.26 -15.54
CA CYS A 124 11.02 5.30 -15.51
C CYS A 124 9.71 4.79 -14.92
N GLU A 125 9.28 3.59 -15.30
CA GLU A 125 8.08 2.96 -14.75
C GLU A 125 8.25 2.63 -13.26
N ALA A 126 9.37 2.00 -12.85
CA ALA A 126 9.63 1.71 -11.44
C ALA A 126 9.63 3.00 -10.58
N GLY A 127 10.22 4.08 -11.10
CA GLY A 127 10.19 5.39 -10.48
C GLY A 127 8.77 5.95 -10.33
N TRP A 128 7.92 5.81 -11.35
CA TRP A 128 6.50 6.21 -11.29
C TRP A 128 5.74 5.39 -10.23
N LEU A 129 5.87 4.06 -10.24
CA LEU A 129 5.23 3.17 -9.26
C LEU A 129 5.66 3.46 -7.81
N ASN A 130 6.85 4.05 -7.62
CA ASN A 130 7.38 4.48 -6.34
C ASN A 130 7.05 5.96 -5.99
N GLY A 131 6.17 6.62 -6.75
CA GLY A 131 5.61 7.94 -6.42
C GLY A 131 6.19 9.13 -7.18
N LEU A 132 7.06 8.92 -8.18
CA LEU A 132 7.46 10.04 -9.07
C LEU A 132 6.27 10.47 -9.95
N PRO A 133 6.11 11.78 -10.27
CA PRO A 133 5.06 12.23 -11.16
C PRO A 133 5.14 11.60 -12.54
N LEU A 134 3.99 11.21 -13.11
CA LEU A 134 3.91 10.56 -14.41
C LEU A 134 4.58 11.39 -15.53
N ALA A 135 4.34 12.70 -15.53
CA ALA A 135 4.91 13.66 -16.49
C ALA A 135 6.45 13.78 -16.40
N GLN A 136 7.03 13.42 -15.25
CA GLN A 136 8.47 13.54 -14.95
C GLN A 136 9.20 12.19 -14.95
N SER A 137 8.48 11.10 -15.20
CA SER A 137 9.01 9.73 -15.23
C SER A 137 8.68 9.08 -16.58
N LEU A 138 7.57 8.34 -16.68
CA LEU A 138 7.24 7.56 -17.87
C LEU A 138 7.00 8.41 -19.13
N LEU A 139 6.39 9.60 -19.00
CA LEU A 139 6.13 10.51 -20.13
C LEU A 139 7.36 11.31 -20.59
N THR A 140 8.51 11.12 -19.95
CA THR A 140 9.79 11.58 -20.51
C THR A 140 10.20 10.77 -21.74
N SER A 141 9.64 9.56 -21.89
CA SER A 141 9.77 8.77 -23.11
C SER A 141 8.87 9.33 -24.21
N VAL A 142 9.47 9.74 -25.33
CA VAL A 142 8.75 10.27 -26.49
C VAL A 142 7.79 9.23 -27.07
N TYR A 143 8.12 7.94 -26.95
CA TYR A 143 7.31 6.84 -27.48
C TYR A 143 6.00 6.59 -26.73
N MET A 144 5.83 7.18 -25.54
CA MET A 144 4.59 7.08 -24.75
C MET A 144 3.51 8.08 -25.19
N HIS A 145 3.83 8.98 -26.13
CA HIS A 145 2.92 9.99 -26.64
C HIS A 145 2.20 9.53 -27.92
N ARG A 146 1.03 10.11 -28.18
CA ARG A 146 0.14 9.71 -29.28
C ARG A 146 0.79 9.74 -30.67
N ASP A 147 1.41 10.84 -31.07
CA ASP A 147 1.94 10.98 -32.44
C ASP A 147 3.10 10.01 -32.71
N PRO A 148 4.12 9.89 -31.82
CA PRO A 148 5.20 8.93 -32.01
C PRO A 148 4.72 7.47 -31.93
N LEU A 149 3.77 7.16 -31.05
CA LEU A 149 3.19 5.82 -30.94
C LEU A 149 2.46 5.42 -32.24
N ASN A 150 1.67 6.32 -32.81
CA ASN A 150 0.99 6.07 -34.09
C ASN A 150 1.98 5.88 -35.23
N ALA A 151 3.03 6.72 -35.29
CA ALA A 151 4.07 6.59 -36.30
C ALA A 151 4.82 5.25 -36.17
N LEU A 152 5.10 4.82 -34.93
CA LEU A 152 5.77 3.56 -34.64
C LEU A 152 4.89 2.35 -35.02
N CYS A 153 3.63 2.34 -34.61
CA CYS A 153 2.70 1.26 -34.94
C CYS A 153 2.36 1.20 -36.43
N ALA A 154 2.33 2.34 -37.15
CA ALA A 154 2.13 2.38 -38.59
C ALA A 154 3.26 1.69 -39.37
N GLN A 155 4.48 1.63 -38.83
CA GLN A 155 5.57 0.83 -39.40
C GLN A 155 5.39 -0.67 -39.20
N LEU A 156 4.63 -1.07 -38.17
CA LEU A 156 4.35 -2.46 -37.86
C LEU A 156 3.16 -2.99 -38.68
N VAL A 157 2.05 -2.23 -38.71
CA VAL A 157 0.81 -2.59 -39.40
C VAL A 157 0.13 -1.33 -39.95
N SER A 158 -0.25 -1.36 -41.23
CA SER A 158 -1.05 -0.32 -41.86
C SER A 158 -2.20 -0.94 -42.68
N PRO A 159 -3.48 -0.67 -42.35
CA PRO A 159 -3.99 0.25 -41.32
C PRO A 159 -3.97 -0.35 -39.89
N LEU A 160 -3.80 0.52 -38.88
CA LEU A 160 -3.78 0.16 -37.45
C LEU A 160 -5.05 -0.57 -36.98
N GLU A 161 -6.17 -0.31 -37.66
CA GLU A 161 -7.49 -0.93 -37.49
C GLU A 161 -7.47 -2.45 -37.70
N SER A 162 -6.50 -2.98 -38.47
CA SER A 162 -6.34 -4.42 -38.70
C SER A 162 -5.93 -5.20 -37.45
N LEU A 163 -5.33 -4.54 -36.44
CA LEU A 163 -5.01 -5.16 -35.13
C LEU A 163 -6.18 -5.13 -34.14
N VAL A 164 -7.22 -4.35 -34.45
CA VAL A 164 -8.33 -4.00 -33.55
C VAL A 164 -9.65 -4.65 -33.98
N ALA A 165 -9.72 -5.18 -35.21
CA ALA A 165 -10.90 -5.85 -35.73
C ALA A 165 -11.30 -7.08 -34.87
N VAL A 166 -12.61 -7.23 -34.62
CA VAL A 166 -13.20 -8.23 -33.70
C VAL A 166 -12.86 -9.68 -34.07
N ASP A 167 -12.57 -9.96 -35.35
CA ASP A 167 -12.22 -11.29 -35.88
C ASP A 167 -10.79 -11.38 -36.45
N ALA A 168 -9.91 -10.42 -36.13
CA ALA A 168 -8.56 -10.39 -36.68
C ALA A 168 -7.64 -11.46 -36.02
N ASP A 169 -7.09 -12.38 -36.82
CA ASP A 169 -5.97 -13.20 -36.37
C ASP A 169 -4.69 -12.37 -36.36
N VAL A 170 -4.39 -11.78 -35.20
CA VAL A 170 -3.20 -10.97 -34.93
C VAL A 170 -1.92 -11.69 -35.37
N ARG A 171 -1.84 -13.03 -35.24
CA ARG A 171 -0.66 -13.80 -35.68
C ARG A 171 -0.51 -13.78 -37.18
N GLN A 172 -1.61 -13.84 -37.92
CA GLN A 172 -1.59 -13.80 -39.39
C GLN A 172 -1.22 -12.39 -39.87
N VAL A 173 -1.84 -11.35 -39.31
CA VAL A 173 -1.55 -9.94 -39.65
C VAL A 173 -0.07 -9.60 -39.42
N LEU A 174 0.53 -10.08 -38.33
CA LEU A 174 1.94 -9.86 -38.06
C LEU A 174 2.87 -10.62 -39.03
N LYS A 175 2.52 -11.85 -39.42
CA LYS A 175 3.31 -12.61 -40.41
C LYS A 175 3.30 -11.98 -41.80
N GLU A 176 2.22 -11.30 -42.15
CA GLU A 176 2.05 -10.66 -43.46
C GLU A 176 2.77 -9.30 -43.54
N ASN A 177 2.86 -8.58 -42.41
CA ASN A 177 3.40 -7.22 -42.36
C ASN A 177 4.83 -7.10 -41.80
N VAL A 178 5.27 -8.03 -40.94
CA VAL A 178 6.60 -8.00 -40.34
C VAL A 178 7.56 -8.84 -41.18
N GLY A 179 8.56 -8.19 -41.77
CA GLY A 179 9.64 -8.87 -42.49
C GLY A 179 10.56 -9.68 -41.58
N ASN A 180 11.46 -10.47 -42.19
CA ASN A 180 12.40 -11.30 -41.44
C ASN A 180 13.76 -10.62 -41.20
N THR A 181 13.85 -9.29 -41.37
CA THR A 181 15.13 -8.57 -41.18
C THR A 181 15.44 -8.34 -39.70
N ALA A 182 16.70 -8.04 -39.40
CA ALA A 182 17.11 -7.71 -38.03
C ALA A 182 16.41 -6.42 -37.53
N LYS A 183 16.16 -5.47 -38.43
CA LYS A 183 15.44 -4.22 -38.12
C LYS A 183 13.97 -4.47 -37.77
N ASP A 184 13.29 -5.31 -38.55
CA ASP A 184 11.88 -5.64 -38.32
C ASP A 184 11.69 -6.40 -37.00
N SER A 185 12.64 -7.28 -36.67
CA SER A 185 12.65 -7.99 -35.39
C SER A 185 12.82 -7.03 -34.20
N LEU A 186 13.69 -6.02 -34.33
CA LEU A 186 13.87 -4.99 -33.30
C LEU A 186 12.66 -4.06 -33.19
N LEU A 187 12.05 -3.68 -34.31
CA LEU A 187 10.82 -2.91 -34.36
C LEU A 187 9.69 -3.64 -33.61
N LEU A 188 9.50 -4.94 -33.87
CA LEU A 188 8.50 -5.76 -33.18
C LEU A 188 8.74 -5.81 -31.66
N VAL A 189 10.00 -5.94 -31.22
CA VAL A 189 10.36 -5.89 -29.79
C VAL A 189 10.02 -4.54 -29.17
N VAL A 190 10.39 -3.44 -29.81
CA VAL A 190 10.14 -2.08 -29.29
C VAL A 190 8.63 -1.80 -29.22
N CYS A 191 7.89 -2.06 -30.29
CA CYS A 191 6.44 -1.86 -30.34
C CYS A 191 5.71 -2.67 -29.28
N SER A 192 5.99 -3.98 -29.18
CA SER A 192 5.32 -4.86 -28.22
C SER A 192 5.60 -4.45 -26.78
N MET A 193 6.84 -4.06 -26.46
CA MET A 193 7.22 -3.62 -25.12
C MET A 193 6.59 -2.28 -24.74
N ILE A 194 6.55 -1.30 -25.64
CA ILE A 194 5.93 0.00 -25.39
C ILE A 194 4.42 -0.14 -25.20
N LEU A 195 3.73 -0.85 -26.11
CA LEU A 195 2.29 -1.08 -26.00
C LEU A 195 1.92 -1.83 -24.73
N ALA A 196 2.70 -2.86 -24.36
CA ALA A 196 2.50 -3.58 -23.11
C ALA A 196 2.70 -2.68 -21.89
N THR A 197 3.77 -1.88 -21.85
CA THR A 197 4.07 -0.97 -20.73
C THR A 197 2.99 0.11 -20.59
N LEU A 198 2.51 0.66 -21.70
CA LEU A 198 1.45 1.67 -21.69
C LEU A 198 0.13 1.05 -21.19
N LYS A 199 -0.21 -0.17 -21.62
CA LYS A 199 -1.43 -0.85 -21.16
C LYS A 199 -1.34 -1.25 -19.68
N THR A 200 -0.19 -1.75 -19.21
CA THR A 200 0.01 -2.04 -17.78
C THR A 200 -0.08 -0.75 -16.96
N ALA A 201 0.55 0.33 -17.41
CA ALA A 201 0.48 1.62 -16.73
C ALA A 201 -0.96 2.19 -16.70
N ASP A 202 -1.74 2.01 -17.77
CA ASP A 202 -3.15 2.39 -17.80
C ASP A 202 -3.99 1.60 -16.78
N LEU A 203 -3.80 0.29 -16.70
CA LEU A 203 -4.46 -0.58 -15.70
C LEU A 203 -4.11 -0.18 -14.26
N VAL A 204 -2.82 0.10 -13.99
CA VAL A 204 -2.36 0.53 -12.67
C VAL A 204 -2.91 1.91 -12.33
N ARG A 205 -2.92 2.85 -13.29
CA ARG A 205 -3.46 4.20 -13.10
C ARG A 205 -4.96 4.16 -12.81
N ASP A 206 -5.72 3.36 -13.54
CA ASP A 206 -7.15 3.20 -13.35
C ASP A 206 -7.49 2.55 -11.98
N ALA A 207 -6.70 1.55 -11.56
CA ALA A 207 -6.78 1.02 -10.19
C ALA A 207 -6.46 2.09 -9.14
N ALA A 208 -5.45 2.93 -9.37
CA ALA A 208 -5.09 4.01 -8.47
C ALA A 208 -6.16 5.10 -8.39
N LEU A 209 -6.76 5.51 -9.52
CA LEU A 209 -7.82 6.53 -9.57
C LEU A 209 -9.13 6.05 -8.93
N ARG A 210 -9.43 4.75 -9.00
CA ARG A 210 -10.56 4.16 -8.29
C ARG A 210 -10.27 3.95 -6.81
N ALA A 211 -9.01 3.77 -6.45
CA ALA A 211 -8.62 3.82 -5.06
C ALA A 211 -8.82 5.25 -4.55
N ASP A 212 -9.31 5.38 -3.31
CA ASP A 212 -9.52 6.67 -2.66
C ASP A 212 -8.18 7.25 -2.17
N ILE A 213 -7.34 7.61 -3.14
CA ILE A 213 -5.97 8.10 -2.94
C ILE A 213 -5.94 9.63 -2.92
N TYR A 214 -4.97 10.19 -2.21
CA TYR A 214 -4.72 11.63 -2.24
C TYR A 214 -3.73 11.95 -3.37
N GLU A 215 -4.23 12.56 -4.44
CA GLU A 215 -3.40 12.98 -5.58
C GLU A 215 -2.30 13.95 -5.14
N GLU A 216 -1.12 13.86 -5.77
CA GLU A 216 0.07 14.68 -5.50
C GLU A 216 0.68 14.52 -4.08
N GLU A 217 0.11 13.66 -3.23
CA GLU A 217 0.68 13.24 -1.94
C GLU A 217 1.06 11.76 -1.97
N ASP A 218 0.10 10.88 -2.23
CA ASP A 218 0.29 9.42 -2.24
C ASP A 218 0.78 8.93 -3.59
N PHE A 219 0.26 9.50 -4.68
CA PHE A 219 0.56 9.15 -6.06
C PHE A 219 0.16 10.29 -7.00
N SER A 220 0.90 10.41 -8.10
CA SER A 220 0.60 11.35 -9.18
C SER A 220 0.21 10.56 -10.42
N PRO A 221 -1.06 10.11 -10.52
CA PRO A 221 -1.53 9.33 -11.67
C PRO A 221 -1.44 10.16 -12.96
N GLY A 222 -1.61 11.49 -12.86
CA GLY A 222 -1.48 12.46 -13.93
C GLY A 222 -2.52 12.33 -15.06
N ASN A 223 -2.80 13.44 -15.74
CA ASN A 223 -3.59 13.46 -16.98
C ASN A 223 -2.68 13.08 -18.16
N GLY A 224 -2.25 11.82 -18.22
CA GLY A 224 -0.96 11.53 -18.87
C GLY A 224 -0.93 10.56 -20.05
N PHE A 225 -1.78 9.54 -20.10
CA PHE A 225 -1.86 8.71 -21.30
C PHE A 225 -2.97 9.29 -22.17
N ASP A 226 -2.65 9.90 -23.30
CA ASP A 226 -3.62 10.20 -24.36
C ASP A 226 -4.12 8.85 -24.91
N VAL A 227 -5.02 8.20 -24.15
CA VAL A 227 -5.46 6.79 -24.30
C VAL A 227 -6.19 6.53 -25.62
N GLY A 228 -6.35 7.52 -26.49
CA GLY A 228 -7.04 7.38 -27.78
C GLY A 228 -6.53 6.22 -28.64
N VAL A 229 -5.24 5.84 -28.52
CA VAL A 229 -4.63 4.72 -29.25
C VAL A 229 -4.76 3.37 -28.52
N LEU A 230 -4.95 3.37 -27.19
CA LEU A 230 -5.11 2.15 -26.37
C LEU A 230 -6.56 1.72 -26.13
N ALA A 231 -7.51 2.65 -26.19
CA ALA A 231 -8.94 2.36 -26.07
C ALA A 231 -9.42 1.24 -27.02
N PRO A 232 -8.90 1.10 -28.27
CA PRO A 232 -9.30 0.02 -29.16
C PRO A 232 -8.52 -1.29 -28.96
N VAL A 233 -7.32 -1.27 -28.37
CA VAL A 233 -6.44 -2.44 -28.31
C VAL A 233 -6.71 -3.25 -27.04
N SER A 234 -7.22 -4.48 -27.21
CA SER A 234 -7.53 -5.38 -26.10
C SER A 234 -6.26 -5.94 -25.45
N VAL A 235 -6.39 -6.40 -24.20
CA VAL A 235 -5.27 -7.03 -23.47
C VAL A 235 -4.83 -8.32 -24.18
N GLU A 236 -5.78 -9.07 -24.73
CA GLU A 236 -5.54 -10.30 -25.47
C GLU A 236 -4.71 -10.06 -26.73
N THR A 237 -4.99 -8.99 -27.48
CA THR A 237 -4.20 -8.60 -28.66
C THR A 237 -2.73 -8.34 -28.30
N ILE A 238 -2.48 -7.62 -27.19
CA ILE A 238 -1.12 -7.32 -26.73
C ILE A 238 -0.42 -8.58 -26.22
N ASP A 239 -1.14 -9.48 -25.53
CA ASP A 239 -0.58 -10.77 -25.09
C ASP A 239 -0.15 -11.64 -26.28
N VAL A 240 -0.97 -11.69 -27.34
CA VAL A 240 -0.63 -12.40 -28.58
C VAL A 240 0.58 -11.76 -29.26
N LEU A 241 0.67 -10.42 -29.31
CA LEU A 241 1.82 -9.70 -29.85
C LEU A 241 3.12 -10.04 -29.09
N LEU A 242 3.07 -10.04 -27.75
CA LEU A 242 4.21 -10.44 -26.92
C LEU A 242 4.59 -11.91 -27.12
N GLN A 243 3.61 -12.80 -27.28
CA GLN A 243 3.85 -14.22 -27.57
C GLN A 243 4.55 -14.43 -28.91
N VAL A 244 4.11 -13.75 -29.97
CA VAL A 244 4.75 -13.81 -31.31
C VAL A 244 6.18 -13.28 -31.23
N THR A 245 6.39 -12.19 -30.47
CA THR A 245 7.72 -11.62 -30.25
C THR A 245 8.65 -12.61 -29.53
N LEU A 246 8.16 -13.31 -28.50
CA LEU A 246 8.92 -14.36 -27.80
C LEU A 246 9.28 -15.53 -28.72
N GLU A 247 8.32 -16.05 -29.48
CA GLU A 247 8.56 -17.15 -30.43
C GLU A 247 9.62 -16.76 -31.48
N GLY A 248 9.56 -15.54 -32.02
CA GLY A 248 10.56 -15.01 -32.95
C GLY A 248 11.96 -14.90 -32.35
N LEU A 249 12.06 -14.37 -31.12
CA LEU A 249 13.34 -14.26 -30.40
C LEU A 249 13.94 -15.62 -30.04
N GLU A 250 13.12 -16.62 -29.67
CA GLU A 250 13.57 -17.99 -29.39
C GLU A 250 14.13 -18.66 -30.65
N VAL A 251 13.48 -18.48 -31.81
CA VAL A 251 14.00 -18.92 -33.10
C VAL A 251 15.36 -18.27 -33.39
N LEU A 252 15.48 -16.95 -33.25
CA LEU A 252 16.74 -16.22 -33.42
C LEU A 252 17.84 -16.71 -32.46
N LEU A 253 17.51 -17.00 -31.21
CA LEU A 253 18.43 -17.55 -30.23
C LEU A 253 19.00 -18.90 -30.68
N THR A 254 18.15 -19.80 -31.20
CA THR A 254 18.61 -21.10 -31.72
C THR A 254 19.53 -20.94 -32.93
N GLN A 255 19.24 -19.99 -33.82
CA GLN A 255 20.07 -19.68 -35.00
C GLN A 255 21.44 -19.12 -34.61
N HIS A 256 21.50 -18.22 -33.61
CA HIS A 256 22.76 -17.70 -33.06
C HIS A 256 23.58 -18.79 -32.34
N LYS A 257 22.93 -19.67 -31.57
CA LYS A 257 23.60 -20.84 -30.96
C LYS A 257 24.17 -21.81 -32.01
N ALA A 258 23.42 -22.05 -33.09
CA ALA A 258 23.84 -22.91 -34.21
C ALA A 258 24.99 -22.30 -35.04
N SER A 259 25.05 -20.98 -35.20
CA SER A 259 26.15 -20.30 -35.90
C SER A 259 27.42 -20.20 -35.05
N SER A 260 27.28 -20.08 -33.72
CA SER A 260 28.38 -20.15 -32.76
C SER A 260 29.07 -21.54 -32.75
N SER A 261 28.28 -22.62 -32.77
CA SER A 261 28.83 -24.00 -32.80
C SER A 261 29.54 -24.36 -34.11
N LYS A 262 29.11 -23.78 -35.25
CA LYS A 262 29.79 -23.95 -36.56
C LYS A 262 31.15 -23.25 -36.64
N LYS A 263 31.37 -22.15 -35.89
CA LYS A 263 32.69 -21.47 -35.83
C LYS A 263 33.70 -22.19 -34.93
N SER A 264 33.25 -22.89 -33.88
CA SER A 264 34.16 -23.65 -32.99
C SER A 264 34.71 -24.92 -33.64
N SER A 265 33.94 -25.58 -34.52
CA SER A 265 34.40 -26.76 -35.27
C SER A 265 35.40 -26.42 -36.38
N LYS A 266 35.26 -25.25 -37.02
CA LYS A 266 36.17 -24.80 -38.10
C LYS A 266 37.56 -24.40 -37.60
N LYS A 267 37.73 -24.07 -36.31
CA LYS A 267 39.05 -23.74 -35.71
C LYS A 267 39.92 -24.98 -35.43
N LYS A 268 39.37 -26.21 -35.55
CA LYS A 268 40.12 -27.46 -35.33
C LYS A 268 40.66 -28.10 -36.61
N HIS A 269 40.40 -27.55 -37.80
CA HIS A 269 40.97 -28.01 -39.07
C HIS A 269 41.42 -26.83 -39.93
N GLY A 270 42.71 -26.51 -39.85
CA GLY A 270 43.31 -25.44 -40.66
C GLY A 270 44.82 -25.61 -40.84
N LYS A 271 45.24 -26.54 -41.71
CA LYS A 271 46.53 -26.44 -42.41
C LYS A 271 46.49 -27.16 -43.78
N LYS A 272 46.09 -26.43 -44.83
CA LYS A 272 46.79 -26.26 -46.13
C LYS A 272 45.84 -25.82 -47.26
N GLY A 273 46.13 -24.65 -47.83
CA GLY A 273 46.34 -24.44 -49.26
C GLY A 273 45.15 -24.13 -50.18
N GLY A 274 45.20 -22.95 -50.82
CA GLY A 274 44.89 -22.81 -52.26
C GLY A 274 43.71 -21.92 -52.67
N ALA A 275 44.05 -20.66 -53.03
CA ALA A 275 43.49 -19.79 -54.10
C ALA A 275 41.98 -19.46 -54.19
N PRO A 276 41.62 -18.28 -54.77
CA PRO A 276 40.31 -17.65 -54.57
C PRO A 276 39.32 -18.04 -55.67
N ALA A 277 38.10 -18.39 -55.27
CA ALA A 277 36.95 -18.51 -56.17
C ALA A 277 35.91 -17.46 -55.74
N THR A 278 35.71 -16.48 -56.63
CA THR A 278 34.53 -15.64 -56.71
C THR A 278 33.30 -16.52 -56.89
N GLY A 279 32.33 -16.40 -55.99
CA GLY A 279 31.08 -17.13 -56.06
C GLY A 279 30.12 -16.62 -55.01
N ASN A 280 29.09 -15.90 -55.46
CA ASN A 280 27.90 -15.58 -54.70
C ASN A 280 27.44 -16.79 -53.89
N CYS A 281 27.27 -16.60 -52.58
CA CYS A 281 26.65 -17.60 -51.72
C CYS A 281 25.58 -16.92 -50.89
N GLU A 282 24.46 -16.62 -51.57
CA GLU A 282 23.15 -16.64 -50.95
C GLU A 282 22.99 -18.02 -50.32
N SER A 283 23.11 -18.08 -48.99
CA SER A 283 22.74 -19.25 -48.21
C SER A 283 21.58 -18.85 -47.31
N PHE A 284 20.42 -18.76 -47.94
CA PHE A 284 19.13 -18.76 -47.25
C PHE A 284 19.06 -19.99 -46.35
N SER A 285 19.06 -19.75 -45.03
CA SER A 285 18.84 -20.76 -44.02
C SER A 285 17.34 -20.92 -43.79
N ALA A 286 16.88 -22.18 -43.70
CA ALA A 286 15.48 -22.62 -43.78
C ALA A 286 14.55 -22.21 -42.61
N CYS A 287 14.80 -21.09 -41.93
CA CYS A 287 13.86 -20.46 -41.00
C CYS A 287 13.93 -18.90 -41.01
N GLY A 288 14.34 -18.32 -42.13
CA GLY A 288 13.92 -16.96 -42.55
C GLY A 288 14.59 -15.73 -41.94
N TYR A 289 15.02 -15.73 -40.68
CA TYR A 289 15.45 -14.49 -39.99
C TYR A 289 16.94 -14.12 -40.15
N GLU A 290 17.20 -12.82 -40.27
CA GLU A 290 18.55 -12.23 -40.27
C GLU A 290 19.15 -12.17 -38.86
N LEU A 291 20.47 -12.36 -38.74
CA LEU A 291 21.16 -12.33 -37.44
C LEU A 291 21.17 -10.91 -36.85
N LEU A 292 20.57 -10.74 -35.66
CA LEU A 292 20.55 -9.48 -34.90
C LEU A 292 21.93 -8.82 -34.66
N TYR A 293 22.99 -9.62 -34.56
CA TYR A 293 24.33 -9.10 -34.32
C TYR A 293 25.39 -9.91 -35.06
N PRO A 294 26.45 -9.28 -35.62
CA PRO A 294 27.48 -9.99 -36.38
C PRO A 294 28.26 -11.04 -35.58
N ASN A 295 28.42 -10.81 -34.26
CA ASN A 295 29.03 -11.78 -33.35
C ASN A 295 27.94 -12.71 -32.79
N ALA A 296 27.91 -13.95 -33.29
CA ALA A 296 26.92 -14.96 -32.92
C ALA A 296 26.82 -15.24 -31.40
N ARG A 297 27.90 -15.07 -30.63
CA ARG A 297 27.86 -15.25 -29.17
C ARG A 297 27.13 -14.09 -28.50
N VAL A 298 27.49 -12.86 -28.84
CA VAL A 298 26.86 -11.63 -28.32
C VAL A 298 25.43 -11.52 -28.80
N GLY A 299 25.14 -11.90 -30.05
CA GLY A 299 23.79 -11.99 -30.59
C GLY A 299 22.90 -12.97 -29.82
N ALA A 300 23.41 -14.15 -29.44
CA ALA A 300 22.68 -15.08 -28.58
C ALA A 300 22.37 -14.48 -27.20
N MET A 301 23.35 -13.80 -26.59
CA MET A 301 23.19 -13.16 -25.28
C MET A 301 22.18 -11.99 -25.32
N LEU A 302 22.18 -11.21 -26.41
CA LEU A 302 21.19 -10.16 -26.64
C LEU A 302 19.77 -10.72 -26.83
N CYS A 303 19.61 -11.82 -27.59
CA CYS A 303 18.31 -12.51 -27.67
C CYS A 303 17.84 -12.96 -26.29
N GLU A 304 18.74 -13.52 -25.48
CA GLU A 304 18.41 -13.96 -24.12
C GLU A 304 17.97 -12.79 -23.23
N ALA A 305 18.63 -11.65 -23.33
CA ALA A 305 18.27 -10.43 -22.62
C ALA A 305 16.88 -9.89 -23.02
N PHE A 306 16.56 -9.88 -24.32
CA PHE A 306 15.23 -9.49 -24.80
C PHE A 306 14.14 -10.47 -24.35
N ILE A 307 14.39 -11.77 -24.41
CA ILE A 307 13.44 -12.80 -23.96
C ILE A 307 13.10 -12.59 -22.48
N ARG A 308 14.08 -12.31 -21.61
CA ARG A 308 13.83 -12.04 -20.18
C ARG A 308 12.87 -10.86 -19.99
N ARG A 309 13.10 -9.75 -20.70
CA ARG A 309 12.28 -8.51 -20.61
C ARG A 309 10.86 -8.71 -21.14
N VAL A 310 10.71 -9.34 -22.31
CA VAL A 310 9.39 -9.62 -22.89
C VAL A 310 8.60 -10.61 -22.03
N ARG A 311 9.24 -11.62 -21.43
CA ARG A 311 8.60 -12.55 -20.49
C ARG A 311 8.06 -11.84 -19.25
N ILE A 312 8.87 -10.96 -18.63
CA ILE A 312 8.43 -10.16 -17.48
C ILE A 312 7.23 -9.31 -17.86
N ARG A 313 7.30 -8.57 -18.98
CA ARG A 313 6.19 -7.71 -19.41
C ARG A 313 4.91 -8.46 -19.66
N ARG A 314 5.00 -9.63 -20.28
CA ARG A 314 3.83 -10.47 -20.53
C ARG A 314 3.21 -10.98 -19.23
N GLU A 315 4.03 -11.44 -18.27
CA GLU A 315 3.50 -11.90 -16.98
C GLU A 315 2.87 -10.75 -16.19
N LEU A 316 3.49 -9.57 -16.18
CA LEU A 316 2.92 -8.36 -15.55
C LEU A 316 1.59 -7.94 -16.20
N LEU A 317 1.51 -7.93 -17.54
CA LEU A 317 0.27 -7.60 -18.24
C LEU A 317 -0.86 -8.54 -17.88
N ARG A 318 -0.61 -9.86 -17.90
CA ARG A 318 -1.62 -10.88 -17.56
C ARG A 318 -2.07 -10.77 -16.12
N THR A 319 -1.14 -10.58 -15.19
CA THR A 319 -1.46 -10.50 -13.77
C THR A 319 -2.26 -9.25 -13.44
N TYR A 320 -1.80 -8.07 -13.88
CA TYR A 320 -2.56 -6.83 -13.68
C TYR A 320 -3.91 -6.81 -14.40
N ALA A 321 -4.01 -7.46 -15.57
CA ALA A 321 -5.29 -7.60 -16.26
C ALA A 321 -6.22 -8.64 -15.61
N GLY A 322 -5.68 -9.73 -15.05
CA GLY A 322 -6.45 -10.74 -14.31
C GLY A 322 -7.00 -10.21 -12.97
N LEU A 323 -6.32 -9.24 -12.37
CA LEU A 323 -6.86 -8.41 -11.28
C LEU A 323 -7.87 -7.37 -11.77
N GLY A 324 -7.97 -7.18 -13.09
CA GLY A 324 -8.73 -6.12 -13.73
C GLY A 324 -10.22 -6.23 -13.42
N LEU A 325 -10.70 -5.35 -12.55
CA LEU A 325 -11.55 -4.18 -12.85
C LEU A 325 -12.78 -4.29 -13.78
N ALA A 326 -13.01 -5.41 -14.47
CA ALA A 326 -14.13 -5.63 -15.38
C ALA A 326 -14.89 -6.89 -14.94
N GLU A 327 -16.06 -6.70 -14.29
CA GLU A 327 -17.25 -7.57 -14.13
C GLU A 327 -17.10 -9.11 -13.96
N GLY A 328 -15.89 -9.65 -13.89
CA GLY A 328 -15.58 -11.08 -13.86
C GLY A 328 -15.23 -11.60 -12.47
N ALA A 329 -15.21 -12.93 -12.33
CA ALA A 329 -14.82 -13.59 -11.09
C ALA A 329 -13.33 -13.36 -10.81
N LEU A 330 -13.03 -12.59 -9.75
CA LEU A 330 -11.67 -12.32 -9.31
C LEU A 330 -11.03 -13.58 -8.72
N ASP A 331 -10.04 -14.15 -9.42
CA ASP A 331 -9.21 -15.24 -8.89
C ASP A 331 -7.93 -14.69 -8.23
N LEU A 332 -8.01 -14.47 -6.92
CA LEU A 332 -6.89 -14.01 -6.11
C LEU A 332 -5.74 -15.02 -6.05
N GLN A 333 -6.02 -16.33 -6.22
CA GLN A 333 -4.98 -17.35 -6.20
C GLN A 333 -4.14 -17.28 -7.47
N GLU A 334 -4.79 -17.19 -8.64
CA GLU A 334 -4.09 -17.04 -9.91
C GLU A 334 -3.25 -15.75 -9.95
N ALA A 335 -3.82 -14.63 -9.46
CA ALA A 335 -3.10 -13.36 -9.35
C ALA A 335 -1.86 -13.46 -8.45
N ARG A 336 -1.99 -14.12 -7.29
CA ARG A 336 -0.88 -14.34 -6.36
C ARG A 336 0.23 -15.16 -6.99
N GLU A 337 -0.12 -16.27 -7.63
CA GLU A 337 0.86 -17.13 -8.31
C GLU A 337 1.55 -16.39 -9.46
N GLY A 338 0.82 -15.57 -10.20
CA GLY A 338 1.40 -14.75 -11.27
C GLY A 338 2.36 -13.68 -10.78
N PHE A 339 2.06 -12.97 -9.68
CA PHE A 339 3.04 -12.04 -9.09
C PHE A 339 4.27 -12.75 -8.55
N HIS A 340 4.11 -13.96 -8.00
CA HIS A 340 5.24 -14.76 -7.57
C HIS A 340 6.13 -15.17 -8.76
N ARG A 341 5.54 -15.59 -9.88
CA ARG A 341 6.28 -15.85 -11.13
C ARG A 341 6.98 -14.60 -11.66
N ALA A 342 6.31 -13.46 -11.64
CA ALA A 342 6.92 -12.19 -12.04
C ALA A 342 8.11 -11.82 -11.14
N TYR A 343 8.00 -12.05 -9.83
CA TYR A 343 9.09 -11.85 -8.87
C TYR A 343 10.31 -12.73 -9.19
N GLU A 344 10.10 -14.02 -9.45
CA GLU A 344 11.19 -14.95 -9.84
C GLU A 344 11.89 -14.49 -11.13
N LEU A 345 11.13 -14.00 -12.11
CA LEU A 345 11.69 -13.48 -13.36
C LEU A 345 12.52 -12.21 -13.14
N VAL A 346 12.04 -11.27 -12.31
CA VAL A 346 12.79 -10.04 -11.95
C VAL A 346 14.04 -10.38 -11.13
N GLN A 347 13.97 -11.39 -10.26
CA GLN A 347 15.12 -11.91 -9.52
C GLN A 347 16.18 -12.47 -10.49
N GLY A 348 15.77 -13.21 -11.52
CA GLY A 348 16.66 -13.69 -12.58
C GLY A 348 17.26 -12.58 -13.45
N MET A 349 16.60 -11.42 -13.56
CA MET A 349 17.17 -10.24 -14.22
C MET A 349 18.29 -9.61 -13.39
N SER A 350 18.25 -9.74 -12.06
CA SER A 350 19.28 -9.17 -11.17
C SER A 350 20.65 -9.86 -11.32
N THR A 351 20.68 -11.14 -11.71
CA THR A 351 21.93 -11.88 -11.97
C THR A 351 22.40 -11.79 -13.41
N GLU A 352 21.63 -11.13 -14.29
CA GLU A 352 21.90 -11.07 -15.73
C GLU A 352 23.28 -10.46 -16.05
N ARG A 353 23.68 -9.42 -15.31
CA ARG A 353 24.99 -8.75 -15.48
C ARG A 353 26.19 -9.64 -15.14
N LEU A 354 25.97 -10.76 -14.44
CA LEU A 354 27.00 -11.77 -14.15
C LEU A 354 27.07 -12.87 -15.22
N GLU A 355 25.97 -13.08 -15.94
CA GLU A 355 25.79 -14.17 -16.90
C GLU A 355 26.09 -13.74 -18.34
N LEU A 356 25.76 -12.49 -18.69
CA LEU A 356 25.94 -11.92 -20.02
C LEU A 356 27.24 -11.13 -20.14
N ASP A 357 27.77 -11.05 -21.37
CA ASP A 357 28.98 -10.28 -21.65
C ASP A 357 28.71 -8.76 -21.52
N PRO A 358 29.59 -7.99 -20.85
CA PRO A 358 29.45 -6.54 -20.71
C PRO A 358 29.25 -5.80 -22.04
N GLU A 359 29.70 -6.35 -23.17
CA GLU A 359 29.48 -5.78 -24.50
C GLU A 359 27.97 -5.60 -24.82
N CYS A 360 27.09 -6.44 -24.25
CA CYS A 360 25.64 -6.35 -24.44
C CYS A 360 25.04 -5.05 -23.88
N PHE A 361 25.61 -4.52 -22.80
CA PHE A 361 25.11 -3.35 -22.06
C PHE A 361 25.82 -2.04 -22.44
N SER A 362 26.63 -2.05 -23.51
CA SER A 362 27.38 -0.87 -23.97
C SER A 362 26.58 0.11 -24.83
N GLY A 363 25.27 -0.12 -24.99
CA GLY A 363 24.38 0.73 -25.79
C GLY A 363 24.03 2.06 -25.11
N LYS A 364 23.46 2.99 -25.88
CA LYS A 364 22.93 4.27 -25.40
C LYS A 364 21.41 4.28 -25.57
N SER A 365 20.69 4.67 -24.52
CA SER A 365 19.24 4.89 -24.60
C SER A 365 18.92 6.06 -25.53
N PHE A 366 17.78 5.98 -26.20
CA PHE A 366 17.27 7.03 -27.09
C PHE A 366 15.79 7.30 -26.83
N GLY A 367 15.29 8.46 -27.28
CA GLY A 367 13.88 8.81 -27.15
C GLY A 367 13.44 9.21 -25.75
N PHE A 368 14.36 9.54 -24.84
CA PHE A 368 14.07 10.11 -23.53
C PHE A 368 14.54 11.57 -23.47
N ASP A 369 13.67 12.46 -23.01
CA ASP A 369 14.04 13.86 -22.77
C ASP A 369 13.28 14.43 -21.56
N PRO A 370 13.98 14.75 -20.46
CA PRO A 370 13.37 15.36 -19.28
C PRO A 370 12.70 16.72 -19.54
N SER A 371 13.12 17.46 -20.58
CA SER A 371 12.55 18.77 -20.92
C SER A 371 11.09 18.70 -21.35
N ILE A 372 10.61 17.53 -21.79
CA ILE A 372 9.19 17.31 -22.15
C ILE A 372 8.28 17.58 -20.94
N SER A 373 8.74 17.24 -19.73
CA SER A 373 7.98 17.47 -18.50
C SER A 373 7.63 18.94 -18.28
N ARG A 374 8.48 19.88 -18.76
CA ARG A 374 8.24 21.33 -18.66
C ARG A 374 7.08 21.78 -19.54
N LEU A 375 6.89 21.14 -20.69
CA LEU A 375 5.78 21.42 -21.59
C LEU A 375 4.47 20.78 -21.09
N LEU A 376 4.56 19.56 -20.56
CA LEU A 376 3.40 18.85 -20.00
C LEU A 376 2.88 19.52 -18.71
N LEU A 377 3.78 20.06 -17.89
CA LEU A 377 3.46 20.73 -16.63
C LEU A 377 3.71 22.24 -16.72
N SER A 378 3.21 22.89 -17.77
CA SER A 378 3.44 24.33 -18.01
C SER A 378 2.90 25.24 -16.89
N GLY A 379 1.88 24.78 -16.15
CA GLY A 379 1.30 25.47 -15.00
C GLY A 379 2.04 25.25 -13.66
N SER A 380 3.14 24.49 -13.66
CA SER A 380 3.93 24.20 -12.46
C SER A 380 5.40 24.55 -12.67
N PRO A 381 6.14 24.92 -11.60
CA PRO A 381 7.57 25.16 -11.70
C PRO A 381 8.33 23.92 -12.22
N PRO A 382 9.35 24.09 -13.08
CA PRO A 382 10.20 22.99 -13.53
C PRO A 382 10.90 22.32 -12.35
N ARG A 383 10.86 20.98 -12.31
CA ARG A 383 11.56 20.16 -11.30
C ARG A 383 12.58 19.24 -11.97
N ASP A 384 13.77 19.16 -11.37
CA ASP A 384 14.79 18.21 -11.79
C ASP A 384 14.61 16.89 -11.04
N VAL A 385 13.90 15.95 -11.65
CA VAL A 385 13.68 14.60 -11.09
C VAL A 385 14.76 13.64 -11.58
N LYS A 386 15.31 12.86 -10.65
CA LYS A 386 16.26 11.79 -10.97
C LYS A 386 15.51 10.46 -11.03
N VAL A 387 15.53 9.84 -12.21
CA VAL A 387 15.06 8.46 -12.41
C VAL A 387 15.96 7.51 -11.61
N PRO A 388 15.42 6.47 -10.96
CA PRO A 388 16.23 5.49 -10.24
C PRO A 388 17.21 4.79 -11.17
N SER A 389 18.34 4.35 -10.63
CA SER A 389 19.25 3.46 -11.36
C SER A 389 18.62 2.10 -11.62
N PHE A 390 19.13 1.34 -12.59
CA PHE A 390 18.58 0.02 -12.93
C PHE A 390 18.53 -0.95 -11.73
N ASP A 391 19.56 -0.95 -10.89
CA ASP A 391 19.63 -1.83 -9.72
C ASP A 391 18.62 -1.39 -8.64
N GLU A 392 18.40 -0.08 -8.46
CA GLU A 392 17.36 0.46 -7.58
C GLU A 392 15.95 0.17 -8.13
N ALA A 393 15.76 0.28 -9.45
CA ALA A 393 14.49 -0.01 -10.11
C ALA A 393 14.09 -1.48 -9.98
N LEU A 394 15.06 -2.41 -10.08
CA LEU A 394 14.83 -3.83 -9.83
C LEU A 394 14.38 -4.08 -8.38
N GLU A 395 15.05 -3.47 -7.40
CA GLU A 395 14.70 -3.64 -5.99
C GLU A 395 13.32 -3.03 -5.65
N GLN A 396 13.02 -1.85 -6.20
CA GLN A 396 11.70 -1.23 -6.09
C GLN A 396 10.60 -2.11 -6.69
N THR A 397 10.84 -2.67 -7.88
CA THR A 397 9.87 -3.55 -8.54
C THR A 397 9.67 -4.84 -7.75
N LYS A 398 10.75 -5.44 -7.23
CA LYS A 398 10.66 -6.62 -6.36
C LYS A 398 9.82 -6.34 -5.12
N LYS A 399 10.07 -5.20 -4.47
CA LYS A 399 9.29 -4.77 -3.29
C LYS A 399 7.80 -4.66 -3.62
N VAL A 400 7.44 -4.01 -4.73
CA VAL A 400 6.04 -3.93 -5.19
C VAL A 400 5.46 -5.33 -5.40
N LEU A 401 6.18 -6.23 -6.09
CA LEU A 401 5.70 -7.58 -6.37
C LEU A 401 5.53 -8.43 -5.10
N GLU A 402 6.46 -8.36 -4.15
CA GLU A 402 6.33 -9.04 -2.85
C GLU A 402 5.11 -8.55 -2.07
N GLU A 403 4.89 -7.23 -2.03
CA GLU A 403 3.74 -6.62 -1.37
C GLU A 403 2.42 -6.99 -2.07
N MET A 404 2.40 -7.09 -3.40
CA MET A 404 1.25 -7.55 -4.17
C MET A 404 0.95 -9.03 -3.89
N VAL A 405 1.96 -9.89 -3.76
CA VAL A 405 1.79 -11.30 -3.35
C VAL A 405 1.16 -11.40 -1.96
N VAL A 406 1.59 -10.54 -1.03
CA VAL A 406 0.98 -10.45 0.32
C VAL A 406 -0.45 -9.90 0.23
N GLY A 407 -0.68 -8.88 -0.59
CA GLY A 407 -1.98 -8.27 -0.84
C GLY A 407 -3.04 -9.25 -1.37
N CYS A 408 -2.62 -10.22 -2.19
CA CYS A 408 -3.48 -11.27 -2.74
C CYS A 408 -3.62 -12.51 -1.83
N SER A 409 -3.25 -12.45 -0.55
CA SER A 409 -3.24 -13.60 0.36
C SER A 409 -3.94 -13.33 1.69
N PRO A 410 -4.77 -14.27 2.23
CA PRO A 410 -5.28 -15.53 1.64
C PRO A 410 -6.39 -15.35 0.57
N PRO A 411 -6.61 -16.37 -0.28
CA PRO A 411 -7.64 -16.34 -1.33
C PRO A 411 -9.08 -16.39 -0.80
N ASP A 412 -9.27 -16.89 0.43
CA ASP A 412 -10.56 -16.95 1.12
C ASP A 412 -10.43 -16.51 2.57
N TRP A 413 -11.46 -15.79 3.03
CA TRP A 413 -11.57 -15.23 4.36
C TRP A 413 -12.70 -15.90 5.13
N ARG A 414 -12.49 -16.15 6.42
CA ARG A 414 -13.50 -16.76 7.30
C ARG A 414 -14.38 -15.74 7.99
N CYS A 415 -13.82 -14.61 8.39
CA CYS A 415 -14.53 -13.57 9.12
C CYS A 415 -13.90 -12.19 8.88
N MET A 416 -14.68 -11.13 9.16
CA MET A 416 -14.25 -9.74 9.07
C MET A 416 -13.06 -9.41 10.00
N GLU A 417 -12.96 -10.10 11.14
CA GLU A 417 -11.85 -9.90 12.09
C GLU A 417 -10.51 -10.36 11.51
N ASP A 418 -10.49 -11.49 10.79
CA ASP A 418 -9.26 -11.97 10.15
C ASP A 418 -8.81 -11.01 9.04
N LEU A 419 -9.77 -10.42 8.30
CA LEU A 419 -9.49 -9.35 7.35
C LEU A 419 -8.93 -8.11 8.05
N ARG A 420 -9.53 -7.65 9.16
CA ARG A 420 -9.02 -6.51 9.95
C ARG A 420 -7.60 -6.74 10.42
N ILE A 421 -7.30 -7.93 10.98
CA ILE A 421 -5.96 -8.29 11.44
C ILE A 421 -4.95 -8.27 10.29
N PHE A 422 -5.34 -8.79 9.12
CA PHE A 422 -4.53 -8.69 7.92
C PHE A 422 -4.29 -7.24 7.52
N LEU A 423 -5.34 -6.41 7.43
CA LEU A 423 -5.23 -5.00 7.04
C LEU A 423 -4.33 -4.20 7.99
N VAL A 424 -4.47 -4.41 9.30
CA VAL A 424 -3.60 -3.79 10.32
C VAL A 424 -2.15 -4.20 10.09
N LYS A 425 -1.89 -5.51 9.87
CA LYS A 425 -0.54 -6.02 9.63
C LYS A 425 0.05 -5.51 8.31
N PHE A 426 -0.74 -5.55 7.24
CA PHE A 426 -0.36 -5.08 5.92
C PHE A 426 -0.02 -3.59 5.97
N SER A 427 -0.88 -2.78 6.58
CA SER A 427 -0.63 -1.35 6.80
C SER A 427 0.70 -1.07 7.50
N ARG A 428 1.11 -1.94 8.43
CA ARG A 428 2.35 -1.77 9.22
C ARG A 428 3.62 -2.10 8.46
N GLN A 429 3.51 -2.86 7.37
CA GLN A 429 4.62 -3.10 6.46
C GLN A 429 4.92 -1.86 5.59
N GLN A 430 4.11 -0.79 5.68
CA GLN A 430 4.20 0.42 4.86
C GLN A 430 4.24 0.10 3.36
N PRO A 431 3.20 -0.59 2.84
CA PRO A 431 3.16 -1.03 1.47
C PRO A 431 3.09 0.15 0.51
N THR A 432 3.64 -0.07 -0.69
CA THR A 432 3.59 0.86 -1.81
C THR A 432 2.17 1.22 -2.18
N ILE A 433 2.01 2.40 -2.78
CA ILE A 433 0.69 2.91 -3.19
C ILE A 433 0.00 2.00 -4.20
N VAL A 434 0.75 1.33 -5.06
CA VAL A 434 0.22 0.33 -6.00
C VAL A 434 -0.43 -0.80 -5.21
N ALA A 435 0.28 -1.40 -4.25
CA ALA A 435 -0.26 -2.47 -3.42
C ALA A 435 -1.44 -2.01 -2.56
N ARG A 436 -1.40 -0.81 -1.99
CA ARG A 436 -2.53 -0.23 -1.26
C ARG A 436 -3.74 -0.03 -2.15
N SER A 437 -3.56 0.52 -3.35
CA SER A 437 -4.63 0.80 -4.31
C SER A 437 -5.28 -0.50 -4.79
N TYR A 438 -4.48 -1.50 -5.15
CA TYR A 438 -5.02 -2.78 -5.58
C TYR A 438 -5.70 -3.55 -4.46
N VAL A 439 -5.15 -3.59 -3.25
CA VAL A 439 -5.84 -4.20 -2.10
C VAL A 439 -7.13 -3.43 -1.82
N LEU A 440 -7.13 -2.10 -1.87
CA LEU A 440 -8.34 -1.31 -1.67
C LEU A 440 -9.38 -1.60 -2.74
N VAL A 441 -9.01 -1.57 -4.01
CA VAL A 441 -9.92 -1.85 -5.13
C VAL A 441 -10.44 -3.29 -5.10
N SER A 442 -9.56 -4.28 -4.95
CA SER A 442 -9.90 -5.71 -4.97
C SER A 442 -10.63 -6.19 -3.70
N ALA A 443 -10.22 -5.72 -2.52
CA ALA A 443 -10.75 -6.15 -1.23
C ALA A 443 -11.91 -5.30 -0.73
N VAL A 444 -11.92 -4.00 -1.04
CA VAL A 444 -12.74 -3.01 -0.35
C VAL A 444 -13.66 -2.28 -1.35
N LEU A 445 -13.23 -1.87 -2.54
CA LEU A 445 -14.05 -1.00 -3.40
C LEU A 445 -15.11 -1.71 -4.27
N PHE A 446 -14.96 -3.01 -4.58
CA PHE A 446 -16.01 -3.76 -5.29
C PHE A 446 -17.34 -3.90 -4.53
N LEU A 447 -17.40 -3.39 -3.30
CA LEU A 447 -18.61 -3.34 -2.49
C LEU A 447 -19.66 -2.34 -2.98
N TYR A 448 -19.29 -1.30 -3.73
CA TYR A 448 -20.25 -0.23 -4.07
C TYR A 448 -21.17 -0.56 -5.25
N ALA A 449 -20.83 -1.57 -6.08
CA ALA A 449 -21.69 -2.01 -7.19
C ALA A 449 -22.65 -3.15 -6.80
N ASP A 450 -22.22 -4.09 -5.93
CA ASP A 450 -22.92 -5.36 -5.70
C ASP A 450 -23.12 -5.75 -4.22
N GLY A 451 -22.64 -4.94 -3.25
CA GLY A 451 -22.71 -5.27 -1.82
C GLY A 451 -21.85 -6.47 -1.40
N LYS A 452 -20.87 -6.86 -2.23
CA LYS A 452 -19.98 -8.01 -2.01
C LYS A 452 -18.51 -7.61 -1.82
N ILE A 453 -17.88 -8.13 -0.77
CA ILE A 453 -16.43 -8.07 -0.52
C ILE A 453 -15.73 -9.09 -1.43
N TYR A 454 -14.67 -8.68 -2.14
CA TYR A 454 -13.95 -9.52 -3.13
C TYR A 454 -14.86 -10.17 -4.19
N ALA A 455 -16.01 -9.56 -4.49
CA ALA A 455 -17.08 -10.15 -5.32
C ALA A 455 -17.61 -11.53 -4.83
N LYS A 456 -17.22 -11.98 -3.64
CA LYS A 456 -17.55 -13.30 -3.07
C LYS A 456 -18.46 -13.22 -1.85
N TYR A 457 -18.27 -12.25 -0.95
CA TYR A 457 -18.90 -12.25 0.37
C TYR A 457 -19.90 -11.12 0.54
N ASN A 458 -21.14 -11.42 0.93
CA ASN A 458 -22.11 -10.37 1.27
C ASN A 458 -21.68 -9.65 2.56
N PHE A 459 -21.54 -8.32 2.49
CA PHE A 459 -21.07 -7.51 3.63
C PHE A 459 -22.05 -7.56 4.81
N MET A 460 -23.36 -7.60 4.56
CA MET A 460 -24.36 -7.66 5.63
C MET A 460 -24.23 -8.96 6.44
N ASP A 461 -23.98 -10.09 5.77
CA ASP A 461 -23.81 -11.38 6.43
C ASP A 461 -22.53 -11.39 7.29
N TRP A 462 -21.45 -10.79 6.78
CA TRP A 462 -20.20 -10.64 7.53
C TRP A 462 -20.31 -9.69 8.72
N LEU A 463 -21.01 -8.58 8.57
CA LEU A 463 -21.27 -7.64 9.66
C LEU A 463 -22.11 -8.31 10.75
N SER A 464 -23.17 -9.01 10.35
CA SER A 464 -24.03 -9.78 11.26
C SER A 464 -23.24 -10.85 11.99
N ALA A 465 -22.39 -11.60 11.29
CA ALA A 465 -21.49 -12.58 11.90
C ALA A 465 -20.50 -11.92 12.88
N SER A 466 -19.96 -10.73 12.55
CA SER A 466 -19.09 -9.96 13.43
C SER A 466 -19.82 -9.54 14.72
N MET A 467 -21.04 -9.04 14.61
CA MET A 467 -21.88 -8.68 15.75
C MET A 467 -22.17 -9.89 16.64
N VAL A 468 -22.51 -11.05 16.05
CA VAL A 468 -22.75 -12.30 16.79
C VAL A 468 -21.49 -12.78 17.52
N MET A 469 -20.34 -12.73 16.85
CA MET A 469 -19.06 -13.10 17.46
C MET A 469 -18.67 -12.19 18.63
N ASN A 470 -19.15 -10.95 18.64
CA ASN A 470 -18.95 -9.98 19.71
C ASN A 470 -20.10 -9.96 20.75
N GLY A 471 -20.97 -10.98 20.75
CA GLY A 471 -21.96 -11.20 21.82
C GLY A 471 -23.37 -10.68 21.53
N VAL A 472 -23.67 -10.22 20.32
CA VAL A 472 -25.04 -9.86 19.92
C VAL A 472 -25.83 -11.13 19.54
N PRO A 473 -26.98 -11.43 20.17
CA PRO A 473 -27.80 -12.57 19.79
C PRO A 473 -28.30 -12.47 18.35
N SER A 474 -28.20 -13.56 17.57
CA SER A 474 -28.66 -13.61 16.17
C SER A 474 -30.15 -13.29 16.00
N VAL A 475 -30.96 -13.60 17.01
CA VAL A 475 -32.40 -13.29 17.04
C VAL A 475 -32.64 -11.78 16.99
N LEU A 476 -31.80 -10.96 17.65
CA LEU A 476 -31.95 -9.51 17.65
C LEU A 476 -31.60 -8.90 16.29
N LEU A 477 -30.66 -9.50 15.56
CA LEU A 477 -30.30 -9.06 14.20
C LEU A 477 -31.41 -9.31 13.19
N SER A 478 -32.37 -10.19 13.49
CA SER A 478 -33.53 -10.47 12.63
C SER A 478 -34.72 -9.54 12.89
N THR A 479 -34.64 -8.67 13.91
CA THR A 479 -35.68 -7.67 14.22
C THR A 479 -35.61 -6.49 13.27
N GLN A 480 -36.71 -5.74 13.13
CA GLN A 480 -36.75 -4.56 12.26
C GLN A 480 -35.70 -3.52 12.68
N GLU A 481 -35.55 -3.28 13.97
CA GLU A 481 -34.58 -2.35 14.57
C GLU A 481 -33.15 -2.84 14.34
N GLY A 482 -32.89 -4.14 14.53
CA GLY A 482 -31.57 -4.74 14.32
C GLY A 482 -31.11 -4.67 12.86
N VAL A 483 -32.01 -4.91 11.91
CA VAL A 483 -31.71 -4.79 10.46
C VAL A 483 -31.45 -3.34 10.07
N LEU A 484 -32.26 -2.39 10.56
CA LEU A 484 -32.06 -0.96 10.29
C LEU A 484 -30.72 -0.46 10.82
N TYR A 485 -30.38 -0.80 12.07
CA TYR A 485 -29.09 -0.44 12.66
C TYR A 485 -27.92 -1.08 11.92
N SER A 486 -28.01 -2.38 11.60
CA SER A 486 -26.96 -3.09 10.87
C SER A 486 -26.74 -2.48 9.49
N SER A 487 -27.82 -2.13 8.77
CA SER A 487 -27.73 -1.45 7.47
C SER A 487 -27.06 -0.08 7.57
N ARG A 488 -27.32 0.68 8.64
CA ARG A 488 -26.69 2.00 8.85
C ARG A 488 -25.20 1.89 9.18
N CYS A 489 -24.80 0.83 9.88
CA CYS A 489 -23.40 0.58 10.23
C CYS A 489 -22.51 0.18 9.04
N ILE A 490 -23.09 -0.24 7.91
CA ILE A 490 -22.32 -0.78 6.76
C ILE A 490 -21.26 0.19 6.30
N GLU A 491 -21.64 1.44 6.01
CA GLU A 491 -20.75 2.47 5.48
C GLU A 491 -19.65 2.85 6.47
N THR A 492 -19.98 2.99 7.76
CA THR A 492 -18.99 3.39 8.79
C THR A 492 -18.00 2.26 9.10
N VAL A 493 -18.45 1.01 9.17
CA VAL A 493 -17.56 -0.16 9.33
C VAL A 493 -16.68 -0.32 8.09
N TYR A 494 -17.25 -0.10 6.92
CA TYR A 494 -16.54 -0.11 5.65
C TYR A 494 -15.39 0.91 5.63
N GLU A 495 -15.69 2.18 5.92
CA GLU A 495 -14.67 3.23 5.97
C GLU A 495 -13.64 2.95 7.09
N SER A 496 -14.05 2.36 8.22
CA SER A 496 -13.14 1.94 9.29
C SER A 496 -12.12 0.88 8.85
N LEU A 497 -12.52 -0.08 8.00
CA LEU A 497 -11.59 -1.04 7.40
C LEU A 497 -10.69 -0.38 6.34
N LYS A 498 -11.27 0.51 5.54
CA LYS A 498 -10.57 1.23 4.48
C LYS A 498 -9.48 2.16 5.01
N VAL A 499 -9.62 2.69 6.23
CA VAL A 499 -8.58 3.52 6.89
C VAL A 499 -7.20 2.86 6.80
N PHE A 500 -7.07 1.56 7.11
CA PHE A 500 -5.76 0.88 7.16
C PHE A 500 -4.99 0.88 5.83
N LEU A 501 -5.66 1.16 4.70
CA LEU A 501 -5.07 1.22 3.36
C LEU A 501 -4.61 2.64 2.96
N HIS A 502 -4.87 3.64 3.79
CA HIS A 502 -4.37 5.00 3.58
C HIS A 502 -2.97 5.18 4.16
N ASN A 503 -2.32 6.27 3.76
CA ASN A 503 -1.08 6.73 4.37
C ASN A 503 -1.24 6.97 5.88
N ARG A 504 -0.18 6.72 6.67
CA ARG A 504 -0.21 6.82 8.16
C ARG A 504 -0.72 8.17 8.67
N SER A 505 -0.29 9.26 8.04
CA SER A 505 -0.75 10.62 8.36
C SER A 505 -2.24 10.80 8.07
N ARG A 506 -2.71 10.26 6.95
CA ARG A 506 -4.11 10.31 6.53
C ARG A 506 -5.01 9.39 7.35
N GLN A 507 -4.51 8.25 7.81
CA GLN A 507 -5.21 7.37 8.76
C GLN A 507 -5.63 8.13 10.00
N ARG A 508 -4.69 8.86 10.62
CA ARG A 508 -4.99 9.64 11.83
C ARG A 508 -6.10 10.67 11.59
N THR A 509 -6.01 11.42 10.49
CA THR A 509 -6.99 12.45 10.13
C THR A 509 -8.37 11.86 9.83
N ARG A 510 -8.43 10.74 9.11
CA ARG A 510 -9.71 10.06 8.81
C ARG A 510 -10.38 9.48 10.05
N ILE A 511 -9.59 8.98 11.00
CA ILE A 511 -10.14 8.50 12.27
C ILE A 511 -10.88 9.62 13.00
N GLU A 512 -10.42 10.88 12.95
CA GLU A 512 -11.14 12.01 13.58
C GLU A 512 -12.57 12.14 13.04
N TYR A 513 -12.76 12.08 11.72
CA TYR A 513 -14.09 12.11 11.10
C TYR A 513 -14.91 10.86 11.41
N LEU A 514 -14.28 9.68 11.45
CA LEU A 514 -14.98 8.45 11.77
C LEU A 514 -15.47 8.41 13.22
N LEU A 515 -14.72 8.96 14.17
CA LEU A 515 -15.14 9.03 15.57
C LEU A 515 -16.40 9.89 15.74
N ASP A 516 -16.58 10.93 14.91
CA ASP A 516 -17.81 11.71 14.88
C ASP A 516 -19.00 10.86 14.43
N GLU A 517 -18.87 10.09 13.35
CA GLU A 517 -19.93 9.19 12.88
C GLU A 517 -20.22 8.07 13.88
N TRP A 518 -19.19 7.49 14.50
CA TRP A 518 -19.34 6.48 15.54
C TRP A 518 -20.04 7.02 16.79
N SER A 519 -19.92 8.32 17.10
CA SER A 519 -20.65 8.93 18.22
C SER A 519 -22.17 8.87 18.01
N ILE A 520 -22.62 9.07 16.76
CA ILE A 520 -24.03 8.99 16.37
C ILE A 520 -24.50 7.53 16.44
N LEU A 521 -23.71 6.60 15.88
CA LEU A 521 -24.03 5.17 15.91
C LEU A 521 -24.10 4.61 17.33
N GLN A 522 -23.25 5.06 18.26
CA GLN A 522 -23.34 4.67 19.67
C GLN A 522 -24.66 5.12 20.32
N ALA A 523 -25.12 6.34 20.02
CA ALA A 523 -26.39 6.84 20.53
C ALA A 523 -27.58 6.03 19.98
N GLU A 524 -27.53 5.68 18.68
CA GLU A 524 -28.51 4.80 18.05
C GLU A 524 -28.49 3.40 18.66
N ALA A 525 -27.31 2.81 18.88
CA ALA A 525 -27.14 1.51 19.52
C ALA A 525 -27.74 1.48 20.93
N THR A 526 -27.55 2.56 21.70
CA THR A 526 -28.13 2.72 23.03
C THR A 526 -29.65 2.79 22.97
N ALA A 527 -30.20 3.51 21.99
CA ALA A 527 -31.65 3.59 21.78
C ALA A 527 -32.26 2.24 21.38
N VAL A 528 -31.56 1.45 20.56
CA VAL A 528 -31.97 0.11 20.14
C VAL A 528 -31.97 -0.86 21.33
N ASP A 529 -30.88 -0.92 22.11
CA ASP A 529 -30.80 -1.75 23.32
C ASP A 529 -31.88 -1.33 24.35
N GLY A 530 -32.19 -0.04 24.44
CA GLY A 530 -33.20 0.50 25.36
C GLY A 530 -34.62 0.06 25.01
N LYS A 531 -34.95 0.04 23.71
CA LYS A 531 -36.24 -0.50 23.23
C LYS A 531 -36.38 -1.98 23.55
N PHE A 532 -35.37 -2.79 23.25
CA PHE A 532 -35.41 -4.22 23.54
C PHE A 532 -35.57 -4.52 25.03
N THR A 533 -34.88 -3.77 25.89
CA THR A 533 -35.01 -3.91 27.34
C THR A 533 -36.43 -3.58 27.80
N THR A 534 -37.03 -2.52 27.23
CA THR A 534 -38.40 -2.09 27.55
C THR A 534 -39.43 -3.13 27.11
N GLU A 535 -39.30 -3.65 25.89
CA GLU A 535 -40.20 -4.67 25.33
C GLU A 535 -40.10 -6.01 26.06
N MET A 536 -38.89 -6.43 26.43
CA MET A 536 -38.64 -7.69 27.14
C MET A 536 -38.84 -7.58 28.65
N SER A 537 -39.18 -6.40 29.19
CA SER A 537 -39.35 -6.15 30.63
C SER A 537 -38.15 -6.61 31.49
N ILE A 538 -36.93 -6.42 30.98
CA ILE A 538 -35.70 -6.86 31.66
C ILE A 538 -35.37 -5.87 32.80
N PRO A 539 -35.05 -6.34 34.03
CA PRO A 539 -34.65 -5.46 35.13
C PRO A 539 -33.39 -4.64 34.79
N VAL A 540 -33.40 -3.34 35.10
CA VAL A 540 -32.29 -2.40 34.88
C VAL A 540 -30.90 -2.90 35.35
N PRO A 541 -30.74 -3.64 36.46
CA PRO A 541 -29.44 -4.18 36.88
C PRO A 541 -28.89 -5.29 35.97
N ALA A 542 -29.75 -5.91 35.14
CA ALA A 542 -29.41 -6.96 34.19
C ALA A 542 -29.38 -6.45 32.74
N TYR A 543 -29.40 -5.12 32.53
CA TYR A 543 -29.46 -4.46 31.22
C TYR A 543 -28.39 -5.02 30.26
N PRO A 544 -28.77 -5.87 29.30
CA PRO A 544 -27.82 -6.41 28.36
C PRO A 544 -27.49 -5.32 27.33
N ARG A 545 -26.21 -4.96 27.26
CA ARG A 545 -25.69 -4.01 26.27
C ARG A 545 -25.23 -4.82 25.07
N TYR A 546 -26.08 -5.04 24.09
CA TYR A 546 -25.70 -5.83 22.91
C TYR A 546 -25.04 -4.94 21.87
N PHE A 547 -25.84 -4.08 21.23
CA PHE A 547 -25.38 -3.19 20.18
C PHE A 547 -24.47 -2.10 20.75
N THR A 548 -24.73 -1.66 21.99
CA THR A 548 -23.90 -0.69 22.70
C THR A 548 -22.51 -1.25 23.01
N ALA A 549 -22.39 -2.52 23.42
CA ALA A 549 -21.08 -3.13 23.69
C ALA A 549 -20.28 -3.35 22.41
N TRP A 550 -20.94 -3.73 21.31
CA TRP A 550 -20.30 -3.89 20.01
C TRP A 550 -19.81 -2.55 19.44
N SER A 551 -20.66 -1.52 19.42
CA SER A 551 -20.27 -0.18 18.95
C SER A 551 -19.17 0.46 19.80
N LEU A 552 -19.17 0.19 21.11
CA LEU A 552 -18.10 0.61 22.01
C LEU A 552 -16.77 -0.09 21.67
N GLU A 553 -16.78 -1.39 21.35
CA GLU A 553 -15.56 -2.10 20.96
C GLU A 553 -14.95 -1.52 19.68
N GLU A 554 -15.77 -1.25 18.67
CA GLU A 554 -15.33 -0.68 17.38
C GLU A 554 -14.73 0.73 17.55
N SER A 555 -15.44 1.60 18.27
CA SER A 555 -14.99 2.98 18.52
C SER A 555 -13.73 3.06 19.39
N VAL A 556 -13.61 2.24 20.45
CA VAL A 556 -12.41 2.24 21.31
C VAL A 556 -11.18 1.76 20.55
N GLN A 557 -11.32 0.77 19.65
CA GLN A 557 -10.21 0.34 18.79
C GLN A 557 -9.71 1.49 17.91
N LEU A 558 -10.62 2.31 17.35
CA LEU A 558 -10.25 3.50 16.58
C LEU A 558 -9.59 4.58 17.45
N MET A 559 -10.07 4.80 18.68
CA MET A 559 -9.45 5.74 19.63
C MET A 559 -8.04 5.31 20.01
N LEU A 560 -7.82 4.02 20.29
CA LEU A 560 -6.51 3.45 20.57
C LEU A 560 -5.57 3.64 19.37
N GLN A 561 -6.05 3.31 18.16
CA GLN A 561 -5.29 3.50 16.92
C GLN A 561 -4.92 4.97 16.70
N TYR A 562 -5.82 5.92 16.96
CA TYR A 562 -5.56 7.36 16.84
C TYR A 562 -4.39 7.82 17.73
N VAL A 563 -4.40 7.42 19.00
CA VAL A 563 -3.34 7.81 19.93
C VAL A 563 -2.02 7.15 19.56
N VAL A 564 -2.05 5.86 19.22
CA VAL A 564 -0.86 5.08 18.82
C VAL A 564 -0.22 5.61 17.54
N LEU A 565 -1.01 5.96 16.51
CA LEU A 565 -0.50 6.60 15.30
C LEU A 565 0.20 7.93 15.62
N GLY A 566 -0.21 8.62 16.67
CA GLY A 566 0.48 9.82 17.12
C GLY A 566 1.88 9.59 17.68
N LEU A 567 2.13 8.43 18.28
CA LEU A 567 3.47 8.03 18.68
C LEU A 567 4.31 7.66 17.46
N GLU A 568 3.75 6.91 16.51
CA GLU A 568 4.45 6.52 15.27
C GLU A 568 4.83 7.72 14.37
N LEU A 569 3.97 8.74 14.33
CA LEU A 569 4.19 9.96 13.56
C LEU A 569 5.01 11.03 14.32
N GLU A 570 5.53 10.69 15.51
CA GLU A 570 6.32 11.59 16.36
C GLU A 570 5.59 12.92 16.70
N LEU A 571 4.27 12.88 16.84
CA LEU A 571 3.44 14.07 17.07
C LEU A 571 3.42 14.51 18.55
N TYR A 572 3.89 13.66 19.45
CA TYR A 572 4.01 13.92 20.88
C TYR A 572 5.47 14.17 21.27
N ALA A 573 5.70 15.25 22.02
CA ALA A 573 7.00 15.48 22.61
C ALA A 573 7.29 14.46 23.74
N PRO A 574 8.55 14.19 24.09
CA PRO A 574 8.87 13.29 25.21
C PRO A 574 8.27 13.69 26.56
N SER A 575 8.01 14.99 26.76
CA SER A 575 7.30 15.52 27.94
C SER A 575 5.80 15.24 27.95
N GLU A 576 5.22 14.84 26.81
CA GLU A 576 3.79 14.50 26.68
C GLU A 576 3.56 12.98 26.83
N PHE A 577 4.62 12.16 26.81
CA PHE A 577 4.50 10.69 26.90
C PHE A 577 3.80 10.22 28.17
N GLY A 578 4.03 10.86 29.32
CA GLY A 578 3.31 10.55 30.55
C GLY A 578 1.79 10.68 30.38
N THR A 579 1.34 11.80 29.80
CA THR A 579 -0.09 12.04 29.49
C THR A 579 -0.63 11.07 28.45
N THR A 580 0.14 10.80 27.39
CA THR A 580 -0.28 9.89 26.31
C THR A 580 -0.48 8.46 26.82
N TYR A 581 0.48 7.90 27.57
CA TYR A 581 0.37 6.53 28.11
C TYR A 581 -0.71 6.42 29.19
N TRP A 582 -0.95 7.49 29.96
CA TRP A 582 -2.07 7.52 30.91
C TRP A 582 -3.43 7.41 30.19
N TYR A 583 -3.61 8.18 29.11
CA TYR A 583 -4.85 8.14 28.34
C TYR A 583 -5.04 6.78 27.67
N LEU A 584 -3.95 6.17 27.18
CA LEU A 584 -3.96 4.80 26.65
C LEU A 584 -4.36 3.76 27.73
N ASP A 585 -3.84 3.84 28.96
CA ASP A 585 -4.25 2.97 30.08
C ASP A 585 -5.76 3.08 30.37
N TYR A 586 -6.32 4.28 30.28
CA TYR A 586 -7.75 4.51 30.43
C TYR A 586 -8.57 3.82 29.32
N LEU A 587 -8.18 4.01 28.05
CA LEU A 587 -8.88 3.43 26.91
C LEU A 587 -8.83 1.89 26.94
N GLU A 588 -7.65 1.30 27.18
CA GLU A 588 -7.52 -0.16 27.34
C GLU A 588 -8.28 -0.67 28.57
N GLY A 589 -8.34 0.11 29.65
CA GLY A 589 -9.15 -0.19 30.82
C GLY A 589 -10.64 -0.27 30.50
N SER A 590 -11.15 0.67 29.68
CA SER A 590 -12.53 0.66 29.21
C SER A 590 -12.81 -0.52 28.29
N ARG A 591 -11.90 -0.83 27.36
CA ARG A 591 -11.97 -2.01 26.49
C ARG A 591 -12.02 -3.30 27.30
N LEU A 592 -11.13 -3.45 28.28
CA LEU A 592 -11.08 -4.62 29.17
C LEU A 592 -12.39 -4.82 29.94
N GLN A 593 -12.99 -3.74 30.44
CA GLN A 593 -14.27 -3.80 31.13
C GLN A 593 -15.39 -4.25 30.18
N ASN A 594 -15.40 -3.73 28.95
CA ASN A 594 -16.36 -4.12 27.91
C ASN A 594 -16.24 -5.62 27.59
N LEU A 595 -15.02 -6.10 27.29
CA LEU A 595 -14.75 -7.50 26.96
C LEU A 595 -15.14 -8.46 28.09
N ASN A 596 -14.85 -8.13 29.35
CA ASN A 596 -15.21 -8.97 30.50
C ASN A 596 -16.73 -9.08 30.71
N VAL A 597 -17.45 -7.96 30.57
CA VAL A 597 -18.91 -7.94 30.69
C VAL A 597 -19.55 -8.75 29.57
N THR A 598 -19.10 -8.53 28.33
CA THR A 598 -19.57 -9.26 27.15
C THR A 598 -19.28 -10.75 27.27
N TRP A 599 -18.07 -11.14 27.69
CA TRP A 599 -17.71 -12.54 27.88
C TRP A 599 -18.58 -13.24 28.92
N THR A 600 -18.74 -12.63 30.10
CA THR A 600 -19.58 -13.17 31.20
C THR A 600 -21.01 -13.41 30.72
N PHE A 601 -21.51 -12.52 29.87
CA PHE A 601 -22.83 -12.61 29.31
C PHE A 601 -22.94 -13.71 28.22
N VAL A 602 -21.98 -13.80 27.30
CA VAL A 602 -21.90 -14.85 26.27
C VAL A 602 -21.83 -16.24 26.92
N GLU A 603 -21.07 -16.39 28.01
CA GLU A 603 -20.96 -17.63 28.77
C GLU A 603 -22.32 -18.03 29.37
N LYS A 604 -23.01 -17.09 30.02
CA LYS A 604 -24.37 -17.31 30.57
C LYS A 604 -25.40 -17.66 29.48
N MET A 605 -25.34 -17.02 28.31
CA MET A 605 -26.23 -17.35 27.20
C MET A 605 -26.02 -18.77 26.70
N LYS A 606 -24.77 -19.23 26.61
CA LYS A 606 -24.42 -20.59 26.20
C LYS A 606 -24.88 -21.63 27.21
N GLU A 607 -24.85 -21.31 28.51
CA GLU A 607 -25.40 -22.16 29.56
C GLU A 607 -26.93 -22.29 29.49
N ILE A 608 -27.63 -21.24 29.04
CA ILE A 608 -29.09 -21.21 28.91
C ILE A 608 -29.59 -21.86 27.62
N MET A 609 -28.80 -21.84 26.54
CA MET A 609 -29.13 -22.45 25.24
C MET A 609 -28.07 -23.50 24.82
N PRO A 610 -28.11 -24.74 25.35
CA PRO A 610 -27.32 -25.82 24.78
C PRO A 610 -27.84 -26.16 23.38
N SER A 611 -26.92 -26.27 22.41
CA SER A 611 -27.17 -26.50 20.99
C SER A 611 -28.10 -27.70 20.71
N THR A 612 -29.35 -27.44 20.33
CA THR A 612 -30.14 -28.38 19.52
C THR A 612 -29.66 -28.32 18.08
N HIS A 613 -28.69 -29.15 17.69
CA HIS A 613 -28.60 -29.73 16.35
C HIS A 613 -27.59 -30.88 16.32
N GLY A 614 -28.15 -32.10 16.36
CA GLY A 614 -27.45 -33.36 16.17
C GLY A 614 -28.42 -34.48 15.79
N HIS A 615 -29.43 -34.18 14.95
CA HIS A 615 -30.22 -35.21 14.29
C HIS A 615 -30.10 -35.00 12.77
N GLY A 616 -29.37 -35.92 12.14
CA GLY A 616 -29.41 -36.10 10.68
C GLY A 616 -30.80 -36.59 10.23
N PRO A 617 -31.07 -36.55 8.92
CA PRO A 617 -32.39 -36.86 8.37
C PRO A 617 -32.75 -38.35 8.60
N PRO A 618 -34.03 -38.68 8.86
CA PRO A 618 -34.44 -40.06 9.06
C PRO A 618 -34.40 -40.82 7.72
N ALA A 619 -33.65 -41.92 7.69
CA ALA A 619 -33.72 -42.89 6.61
C ALA A 619 -34.98 -43.75 6.79
N THR A 620 -35.91 -43.60 5.84
CA THR A 620 -36.95 -44.56 5.39
C THR A 620 -37.21 -45.79 6.27
N GLU A 621 -38.39 -45.81 6.90
CA GLU A 621 -39.09 -47.03 7.27
C GLU A 621 -39.60 -47.77 6.01
N GLN A 622 -39.44 -49.10 5.99
CA GLN A 622 -40.36 -49.99 5.27
C GLN A 622 -41.20 -50.78 6.29
N PRO A 623 -42.48 -51.06 5.99
CA PRO A 623 -43.52 -51.25 7.00
C PRO A 623 -43.82 -52.73 7.29
N LYS A 624 -44.39 -53.03 8.47
CA LYS A 624 -45.78 -53.55 8.58
C LYS A 624 -46.25 -53.90 10.00
N GLU A 625 -47.39 -53.29 10.29
CA GLU A 625 -48.63 -53.80 10.92
C GLU A 625 -48.63 -54.31 12.39
N GLU A 626 -49.42 -53.56 13.19
CA GLU A 626 -50.46 -53.99 14.15
C GLU A 626 -50.08 -54.91 15.33
N SER A 627 -50.61 -54.80 16.56
CA SER A 627 -51.42 -53.82 17.29
C SER A 627 -51.49 -54.30 18.77
N HIS A 628 -51.81 -53.36 19.67
CA HIS A 628 -52.35 -53.54 21.04
C HIS A 628 -51.47 -53.88 22.27
N GLU A 629 -51.41 -52.85 23.14
CA GLU A 629 -51.43 -52.77 24.63
C GLU A 629 -52.26 -53.85 25.40
N PRO A 630 -52.19 -53.98 26.76
CA PRO A 630 -51.82 -52.93 27.77
C PRO A 630 -50.96 -53.34 29.00
N THR A 631 -50.31 -52.32 29.59
CA THR A 631 -49.98 -51.91 31.02
C THR A 631 -50.13 -52.87 32.23
N PRO A 632 -49.69 -52.53 33.48
CA PRO A 632 -48.80 -51.44 34.00
C PRO A 632 -47.78 -51.91 35.09
N ALA A 633 -47.12 -50.93 35.74
CA ALA A 633 -46.54 -50.90 37.11
C ALA A 633 -45.00 -50.94 37.16
N GLU A 634 -44.32 -49.83 37.47
CA GLU A 634 -44.07 -49.19 38.79
C GLU A 634 -42.76 -49.67 39.45
N ASN A 635 -42.02 -48.68 39.97
CA ASN A 635 -41.21 -48.72 41.20
C ASN A 635 -39.70 -49.08 41.20
N VAL A 636 -38.95 -48.05 41.67
CA VAL A 636 -37.99 -48.07 42.80
C VAL A 636 -36.49 -48.22 42.52
N ALA A 637 -35.83 -47.08 42.72
CA ALA A 637 -34.64 -46.81 43.54
C ALA A 637 -33.47 -47.82 43.64
N GLY A 638 -32.26 -47.25 43.58
CA GLY A 638 -31.42 -47.24 44.77
C GLY A 638 -30.11 -48.04 44.73
N LYS A 639 -29.03 -47.30 44.47
CA LYS A 639 -27.75 -47.29 45.21
C LYS A 639 -26.82 -48.53 45.23
N SER A 640 -25.62 -48.24 44.70
CA SER A 640 -24.33 -48.27 45.41
C SER A 640 -23.45 -49.54 45.36
N SER A 641 -22.33 -49.38 44.67
CA SER A 641 -20.94 -49.65 45.09
C SER A 641 -20.57 -51.01 45.71
N LYS A 642 -19.57 -51.70 45.13
CA LYS A 642 -18.21 -51.79 45.71
C LYS A 642 -17.24 -52.63 44.88
N LYS A 643 -16.01 -52.11 44.82
CA LYS A 643 -14.75 -52.73 44.38
C LYS A 643 -14.40 -53.98 45.19
N ALA A 644 -13.72 -54.93 44.53
CA ALA A 644 -12.64 -55.81 45.03
C ALA A 644 -12.20 -56.71 43.85
N LYS A 645 -10.96 -57.16 43.62
CA LYS A 645 -9.70 -57.15 44.36
C LYS A 645 -8.66 -57.88 43.46
N THR A 646 -7.38 -57.47 43.54
CA THR A 646 -6.14 -58.32 43.46
C THR A 646 -5.84 -59.10 42.16
N LYS A 647 -4.61 -59.41 41.74
CA LYS A 647 -3.25 -59.37 42.32
C LYS A 647 -2.23 -59.56 41.17
N HIS A 648 -1.05 -58.98 41.34
CA HIS A 648 0.13 -59.10 40.48
C HIS A 648 0.67 -60.54 40.27
N LYS A 649 1.29 -60.77 39.10
CA LYS A 649 2.57 -61.50 39.00
C LYS A 649 3.44 -60.93 37.87
N LYS A 650 4.73 -60.78 38.19
CA LYS A 650 5.81 -60.08 37.46
C LYS A 650 6.54 -61.05 36.51
N HIS A 651 7.00 -60.59 35.35
CA HIS A 651 8.27 -61.00 34.74
C HIS A 651 8.81 -59.95 33.75
N HIS A 652 10.09 -59.59 33.92
CA HIS A 652 11.03 -58.88 33.02
C HIS A 652 11.11 -59.52 31.61
N ASN A 653 11.62 -58.93 30.52
CA ASN A 653 12.31 -57.69 30.17
C ASN A 653 12.27 -57.64 28.61
N ASN A 654 11.96 -56.52 27.95
CA ASN A 654 12.86 -55.87 26.97
C ASN A 654 12.20 -54.65 26.30
N THR A 655 13.02 -53.61 26.26
CA THR A 655 12.96 -52.30 25.58
C THR A 655 12.16 -52.19 24.29
N GLY A 656 11.27 -51.18 24.27
CA GLY A 656 10.54 -50.67 23.10
C GLY A 656 9.40 -49.76 23.57
N THR A 657 9.69 -48.54 24.00
CA THR A 657 8.68 -47.56 24.41
C THR A 657 7.86 -47.13 23.19
N THR A 658 6.76 -47.83 22.98
CA THR A 658 5.59 -47.36 22.23
C THR A 658 4.72 -46.68 23.27
N GLU A 659 4.71 -45.36 23.32
CA GLU A 659 3.77 -44.61 24.16
C GLU A 659 2.35 -44.84 23.62
N ALA A 660 1.45 -45.18 24.54
CA ALA A 660 0.03 -45.33 24.28
C ALA A 660 -0.59 -43.98 23.87
N PRO A 661 -1.64 -43.98 23.04
CA PRO A 661 -2.28 -42.75 22.58
C PRO A 661 -2.89 -41.99 23.77
N GLU A 662 -2.51 -40.72 23.91
CA GLU A 662 -3.17 -39.77 24.80
C GLU A 662 -4.68 -39.71 24.50
N PRO A 663 -5.54 -39.53 25.51
CA PRO A 663 -6.98 -39.41 25.29
C PRO A 663 -7.26 -38.16 24.44
N ALA A 664 -8.13 -38.33 23.44
CA ALA A 664 -8.55 -37.25 22.54
C ALA A 664 -9.05 -36.05 23.35
N ARG A 665 -8.32 -34.93 23.26
CA ARG A 665 -8.66 -33.65 23.89
C ARG A 665 -9.91 -33.06 23.23
N GLU A 666 -10.89 -32.64 24.03
CA GLU A 666 -12.05 -31.88 23.57
C GLU A 666 -11.57 -30.57 22.90
N LEU A 667 -12.00 -30.32 21.67
CA LEU A 667 -11.66 -29.12 20.91
C LEU A 667 -12.27 -27.89 21.62
N ALA A 668 -11.44 -26.99 22.14
CA ALA A 668 -11.90 -25.79 22.84
C ALA A 668 -12.84 -24.93 21.96
N ASP A 669 -13.89 -24.36 22.55
CA ASP A 669 -14.82 -23.45 21.88
C ASP A 669 -14.05 -22.24 21.29
N PRO A 670 -14.06 -22.03 19.97
CA PRO A 670 -13.27 -20.99 19.30
C PRO A 670 -13.64 -19.57 19.77
N THR A 671 -14.88 -19.37 20.22
CA THR A 671 -15.35 -18.08 20.75
C THR A 671 -14.70 -17.80 22.11
N LYS A 672 -14.64 -18.82 22.98
CA LYS A 672 -14.04 -18.74 24.32
C LYS A 672 -12.55 -18.44 24.22
N ALA A 673 -11.87 -19.17 23.34
CA ALA A 673 -10.46 -18.95 23.03
C ALA A 673 -10.18 -17.50 22.59
N ARG A 674 -11.02 -16.92 21.72
CA ARG A 674 -10.89 -15.52 21.27
C ARG A 674 -10.98 -14.53 22.44
N PHE A 675 -12.07 -14.55 23.21
CA PHE A 675 -12.27 -13.57 24.29
C PHE A 675 -11.17 -13.65 25.35
N LEU A 676 -10.80 -14.86 25.77
CA LEU A 676 -9.73 -15.06 26.74
C LEU A 676 -8.39 -14.47 26.26
N ARG A 677 -8.10 -14.62 24.97
CA ARG A 677 -6.89 -14.05 24.37
C ARG A 677 -6.93 -12.52 24.31
N GLU A 678 -8.02 -11.93 23.80
CA GLU A 678 -8.15 -10.48 23.70
C GLU A 678 -8.10 -9.82 25.08
N ILE A 679 -8.71 -10.45 26.10
CA ILE A 679 -8.61 -10.02 27.51
C ILE A 679 -7.15 -10.03 27.97
N LYS A 680 -6.45 -11.17 27.84
CA LYS A 680 -5.04 -11.29 28.26
C LYS A 680 -4.11 -10.32 27.51
N TYR A 681 -4.36 -10.09 26.22
CA TYR A 681 -3.58 -9.14 25.42
C TYR A 681 -3.83 -7.69 25.85
N THR A 682 -5.08 -7.34 26.15
CA THR A 682 -5.45 -6.03 26.70
C THR A 682 -4.83 -5.81 28.07
N GLU A 683 -4.80 -6.84 28.94
CA GLU A 683 -4.12 -6.79 30.25
C GLU A 683 -2.62 -6.55 30.14
N LEU A 684 -1.96 -7.17 29.15
CA LEU A 684 -0.56 -6.94 28.83
C LEU A 684 -0.32 -5.47 28.44
N LEU A 685 -1.06 -4.95 27.47
CA LEU A 685 -0.91 -3.57 26.98
C LEU A 685 -1.18 -2.55 28.08
N ARG A 686 -2.23 -2.77 28.87
CA ARG A 686 -2.57 -1.93 30.02
C ARG A 686 -1.45 -1.90 31.07
N SER A 687 -0.89 -3.06 31.41
CA SER A 687 0.23 -3.16 32.36
C SER A 687 1.46 -2.40 31.87
N LEU A 688 1.75 -2.46 30.57
CA LEU A 688 2.82 -1.68 29.94
C LEU A 688 2.55 -0.17 30.00
N MET A 689 1.39 0.28 29.54
CA MET A 689 1.01 1.70 29.53
C MET A 689 1.05 2.30 30.93
N ARG A 690 0.59 1.56 31.94
CA ARG A 690 0.67 1.94 33.35
C ARG A 690 2.11 2.04 33.86
N ALA A 691 2.98 1.11 33.47
CA ALA A 691 4.39 1.16 33.82
C ALA A 691 5.06 2.42 33.23
N TYR A 692 4.76 2.75 31.97
CA TYR A 692 5.26 3.99 31.33
C TYR A 692 4.71 5.25 31.99
N PHE A 693 3.41 5.31 32.31
CA PHE A 693 2.83 6.44 33.02
C PHE A 693 3.59 6.72 34.33
N GLN A 694 3.84 5.70 35.14
CA GLN A 694 4.59 5.85 36.40
C GLN A 694 6.05 6.24 36.14
N LEU A 695 6.67 5.66 35.11
CA LEU A 695 8.04 5.95 34.71
C LEU A 695 8.23 7.42 34.31
N PHE A 696 7.38 7.96 33.44
CA PHE A 696 7.48 9.34 32.97
C PHE A 696 7.25 10.36 34.09
N ASN A 697 6.29 10.10 34.99
CA ASN A 697 6.12 10.96 36.18
C ASN A 697 7.36 10.96 37.08
N ALA A 698 8.03 9.81 37.25
CA ALA A 698 9.26 9.73 38.03
C ALA A 698 10.42 10.48 37.35
N LEU A 699 10.50 10.44 36.01
CA LEU A 699 11.52 11.14 35.22
C LEU A 699 11.34 12.66 35.22
N GLU A 700 10.10 13.13 35.17
CA GLU A 700 9.76 14.55 35.27
C GLU A 700 10.18 15.14 36.63
N ARG A 701 9.99 14.39 37.73
CA ARG A 701 10.42 14.82 39.07
C ARG A 701 11.93 14.90 39.27
N GLU A 702 12.69 14.19 38.45
CA GLU A 702 14.15 14.24 38.47
C GLU A 702 14.72 15.29 37.51
N ASP A 703 13.86 16.09 36.88
CA ASP A 703 14.19 17.06 35.83
C ASP A 703 14.97 16.42 34.65
N LEU A 704 14.83 15.10 34.45
CA LEU A 704 15.48 14.38 33.34
C LEU A 704 14.73 14.58 32.01
N VAL A 705 13.44 14.92 32.10
CA VAL A 705 12.60 15.33 30.97
C VAL A 705 12.21 16.80 31.15
N GLN A 706 12.69 17.67 30.27
CA GLN A 706 12.45 19.10 30.39
C GLN A 706 11.03 19.46 29.91
N VAL A 707 10.12 19.73 30.85
CA VAL A 707 8.79 20.27 30.54
C VAL A 707 8.92 21.77 30.24
N LYS A 708 8.79 22.14 28.95
CA LYS A 708 8.81 23.55 28.54
C LYS A 708 7.47 24.21 28.83
N THR A 709 7.46 25.21 29.71
CA THR A 709 6.27 26.01 29.99
C THR A 709 5.87 26.83 28.76
N PRO A 710 4.62 26.70 28.25
CA PRO A 710 4.14 27.53 27.17
C PRO A 710 4.18 29.04 27.52
N ALA A 711 4.67 29.88 26.61
CA ALA A 711 4.66 31.34 26.79
C ALA A 711 3.30 31.99 26.46
N TYR A 712 2.56 31.44 25.51
CA TYR A 712 1.31 32.01 24.98
C TYR A 712 0.07 31.13 25.22
N SER A 713 0.21 30.00 25.91
CA SER A 713 -0.89 29.05 26.18
C SER A 713 -0.76 28.38 27.54
N THR A 714 -1.73 27.54 27.91
CA THR A 714 -1.70 26.76 29.15
C THR A 714 -1.61 25.26 28.83
N PHE A 715 -1.14 24.46 29.79
CA PHE A 715 -1.10 23.00 29.66
C PHE A 715 -2.50 22.39 29.46
N ALA A 716 -3.53 22.98 30.07
CA ALA A 716 -4.92 22.56 29.91
C ALA A 716 -5.42 22.73 28.46
N ILE A 717 -5.16 23.88 27.82
CA ILE A 717 -5.55 24.12 26.42
C ILE A 717 -4.81 23.16 25.48
N ARG A 718 -3.51 22.91 25.71
CA ARG A 718 -2.75 21.93 24.94
C ARG A 718 -3.37 20.53 25.05
N PHE A 719 -3.68 20.09 26.27
CA PHE A 719 -4.35 18.81 26.52
C PHE A 719 -5.68 18.71 25.76
N GLN A 720 -6.51 19.75 25.82
CA GLN A 720 -7.78 19.80 25.10
C GLN A 720 -7.60 19.66 23.58
N HIS A 721 -6.61 20.32 22.98
CA HIS A 721 -6.31 20.17 21.56
C HIS A 721 -5.80 18.78 21.19
N ARG A 722 -5.00 18.12 22.04
CA ARG A 722 -4.47 16.78 21.77
C ARG A 722 -5.57 15.71 21.69
N PHE A 723 -6.57 15.84 22.56
CA PHE A 723 -7.67 14.88 22.70
C PHE A 723 -9.03 15.43 22.20
N ALA A 724 -9.02 16.49 21.39
CA ALA A 724 -10.22 17.15 20.88
C ALA A 724 -11.13 16.19 20.11
N ALA A 725 -10.55 15.25 19.36
CA ALA A 725 -11.26 14.23 18.60
C ALA A 725 -12.16 13.33 19.47
N PHE A 726 -11.90 13.23 20.78
CA PHE A 726 -12.64 12.36 21.69
C PHE A 726 -13.82 13.05 22.36
N GLN A 727 -13.91 14.38 22.31
CA GLN A 727 -14.89 15.15 23.07
C GLN A 727 -16.35 14.90 22.63
N LYS A 728 -16.55 14.46 21.39
CA LYS A 728 -17.88 14.20 20.83
C LYS A 728 -18.40 12.80 21.17
N LEU A 729 -17.54 11.88 21.60
CA LEU A 729 -17.94 10.53 21.97
C LEU A 729 -18.59 10.51 23.35
N HIS A 730 -19.68 9.75 23.46
CA HIS A 730 -20.37 9.54 24.73
C HIS A 730 -19.64 8.51 25.60
N PHE A 731 -19.17 7.43 25.00
CA PHE A 731 -18.46 6.35 25.68
C PHE A 731 -17.23 5.89 24.88
N PRO A 732 -16.06 5.72 25.53
CA PRO A 732 -15.70 6.20 26.86
C PRO A 732 -15.71 7.73 26.91
N ALA A 733 -16.08 8.32 28.05
CA ALA A 733 -16.12 9.77 28.19
C ALA A 733 -14.70 10.36 28.07
N ALA A 734 -14.57 11.49 27.36
CA ALA A 734 -13.30 12.20 27.27
C ALA A 734 -12.85 12.69 28.65
N LEU A 735 -11.60 12.36 29.02
CA LEU A 735 -11.03 12.80 30.29
C LEU A 735 -10.63 14.27 30.25
N THR A 736 -10.58 14.90 31.43
CA THR A 736 -10.17 16.30 31.57
C THR A 736 -8.71 16.42 32.02
N TYR A 737 -8.13 17.61 31.85
CA TYR A 737 -6.80 17.90 32.39
C TYR A 737 -6.77 17.88 33.92
N GLU A 738 -7.90 18.16 34.59
CA GLU A 738 -8.00 18.07 36.04
C GLU A 738 -7.89 16.62 36.51
N ASP A 739 -8.53 15.68 35.81
CA ASP A 739 -8.40 14.24 36.07
C ASP A 739 -6.96 13.76 35.91
N PHE A 740 -6.26 14.27 34.89
CA PHE A 740 -4.83 13.98 34.70
C PHE A 740 -4.02 14.53 35.87
N SER A 741 -4.20 15.81 36.22
CA SER A 741 -3.44 16.47 37.29
C SER A 741 -3.62 15.80 38.65
N GLN A 742 -4.83 15.29 38.96
CA GLN A 742 -5.09 14.54 40.19
C GLN A 742 -4.41 13.18 40.17
N ASN A 743 -4.44 12.47 39.05
CA ASN A 743 -3.83 11.14 38.92
C ASN A 743 -2.30 11.16 38.78
N SER A 744 -1.73 12.28 38.31
CA SER A 744 -0.29 12.51 38.23
C SER A 744 0.31 13.04 39.54
N ASP A 745 -0.49 13.26 40.58
CA ASP A 745 0.01 13.77 41.86
C ASP A 745 0.68 12.65 42.69
N PHE A 746 1.97 12.44 42.42
CA PHE A 746 2.83 11.59 43.22
C PHE A 746 3.58 12.36 44.32
N SER A 747 3.19 13.59 44.67
CA SER A 747 3.90 14.46 45.64
C SER A 747 4.20 13.77 46.97
N LEU A 748 3.29 12.89 47.41
CA LEU A 748 3.35 12.13 48.66
C LEU A 748 4.32 10.94 48.66
N TYR A 749 4.83 10.52 47.50
CA TYR A 749 5.65 9.32 47.36
C TYR A 749 7.11 9.65 47.06
N GLU A 750 8.03 8.84 47.61
CA GLU A 750 9.44 8.90 47.24
C GLU A 750 9.66 8.42 45.80
N VAL A 751 10.58 9.07 45.09
CA VAL A 751 10.89 8.76 43.68
C VAL A 751 11.28 7.29 43.47
N ASP A 752 12.05 6.71 44.40
CA ASP A 752 12.45 5.30 44.35
C ASP A 752 11.26 4.33 44.50
N LEU A 753 10.19 4.72 45.21
CA LEU A 753 8.98 3.92 45.34
C LEU A 753 8.19 3.90 44.02
N ILE A 754 8.15 5.03 43.31
CA ILE A 754 7.49 5.15 41.99
C ILE A 754 8.21 4.27 40.96
N TYR A 755 9.55 4.26 40.95
CA TYR A 755 10.32 3.37 40.07
C TYR A 755 10.12 1.89 40.39
N LYS A 756 10.03 1.51 41.67
CA LYS A 756 9.71 0.13 42.07
C LYS A 756 8.32 -0.28 41.62
N SER A 757 7.32 0.59 41.76
CA SER A 757 5.97 0.35 41.26
C SER A 757 5.97 0.17 39.73
N ALA A 758 6.72 0.99 39.00
CA ALA A 758 6.86 0.85 37.54
C ALA A 758 7.53 -0.48 37.16
N GLU A 759 8.57 -0.89 37.89
CA GLU A 759 9.25 -2.18 37.71
C GLU A 759 8.31 -3.37 37.95
N GLU A 760 7.46 -3.30 38.98
CA GLU A 760 6.43 -4.31 39.25
C GLU A 760 5.42 -4.40 38.10
N CYS A 761 4.96 -3.25 37.56
CA CYS A 761 4.06 -3.24 36.41
C CYS A 761 4.72 -3.85 35.16
N PHE A 762 6.01 -3.59 34.89
CA PHE A 762 6.74 -4.24 33.81
C PHE A 762 6.94 -5.76 34.03
N LYS A 763 7.10 -6.21 35.27
CA LYS A 763 7.14 -7.64 35.62
C LYS A 763 5.79 -8.31 35.37
N THR A 764 4.69 -7.67 35.74
CA THR A 764 3.33 -8.17 35.45
C THR A 764 3.11 -8.26 33.93
N ALA A 765 3.46 -7.21 33.18
CA ALA A 765 3.42 -7.24 31.71
C ALA A 765 4.23 -8.42 31.15
N ARG A 766 5.46 -8.63 31.63
CA ARG A 766 6.29 -9.77 31.24
C ARG A 766 5.57 -11.12 31.48
N THR A 767 4.94 -11.31 32.64
CA THR A 767 4.22 -12.57 32.94
C THR A 767 3.03 -12.80 32.01
N HIS A 768 2.28 -11.75 31.66
CA HIS A 768 1.19 -11.85 30.68
C HIS A 768 1.72 -12.18 29.28
N ALA A 769 2.84 -11.58 28.86
CA ALA A 769 3.47 -11.88 27.57
C ALA A 769 4.03 -13.32 27.51
N GLU A 770 4.68 -13.80 28.57
CA GLU A 770 5.16 -15.19 28.66
C GLU A 770 3.98 -16.18 28.62
N ALA A 771 2.89 -15.90 29.33
CA ALA A 771 1.68 -16.73 29.31
C ALA A 771 0.98 -16.75 27.95
N LEU A 772 1.04 -15.65 27.18
CA LEU A 772 0.54 -15.61 25.81
C LEU A 772 1.45 -16.39 24.84
N LEU A 773 2.76 -16.44 25.09
CA LEU A 773 3.72 -17.16 24.24
C LEU A 773 3.81 -18.67 24.54
N SER A 774 3.54 -19.08 25.78
CA SER A 774 3.59 -20.50 26.20
C SER A 774 2.39 -21.34 25.75
N ASP A 775 1.47 -20.75 24.99
CA ASP A 775 0.20 -21.28 24.47
C ASP A 775 0.05 -22.82 24.48
N GLU A 776 -0.50 -23.38 25.56
CA GLU A 776 -0.79 -24.82 25.68
C GLU A 776 -2.05 -25.24 24.88
N GLU A 777 -2.84 -24.28 24.40
CA GLU A 777 -4.18 -24.48 23.81
C GLU A 777 -4.26 -24.17 22.29
N ALA A 778 -3.15 -23.80 21.64
CA ALA A 778 -3.05 -23.38 20.23
C ALA A 778 -3.97 -22.20 19.84
N VAL A 779 -4.38 -21.38 20.81
CA VAL A 779 -5.31 -20.24 20.67
C VAL A 779 -4.73 -19.11 19.82
N ASN A 780 -3.40 -19.02 19.71
CA ASN A 780 -2.71 -17.97 18.99
C ASN A 780 -2.41 -18.31 17.52
N THR A 781 -2.74 -19.51 17.05
CA THR A 781 -2.42 -19.94 15.67
C THR A 781 -3.69 -20.04 14.83
N LEU A 782 -3.83 -19.17 13.82
CA LEU A 782 -4.88 -19.35 12.80
C LEU A 782 -4.43 -20.46 11.84
N VAL A 783 -5.15 -21.59 11.85
CA VAL A 783 -5.01 -22.64 10.83
C VAL A 783 -5.68 -22.16 9.55
N THR A 784 -4.90 -21.67 8.59
CA THR A 784 -5.37 -21.39 7.21
C THR A 784 -5.47 -22.70 6.41
N VAL A 785 -6.27 -22.72 5.34
CA VAL A 785 -6.60 -23.92 4.52
C VAL A 785 -5.39 -24.49 3.73
N GLY A 786 -4.17 -24.04 4.01
CA GLY A 786 -2.93 -24.56 3.43
C GLY A 786 -1.92 -25.09 4.44
N GLY A 787 -2.29 -25.30 5.71
CA GLY A 787 -1.37 -25.83 6.72
C GLY A 787 -0.28 -24.85 7.19
N VAL A 788 -0.29 -23.61 6.72
CA VAL A 788 0.60 -22.54 7.22
C VAL A 788 -0.11 -21.85 8.38
N GLY A 789 0.30 -22.20 9.59
CA GLY A 789 -0.16 -21.54 10.82
C GLY A 789 0.43 -20.13 10.88
N LEU A 790 -0.41 -19.11 10.73
CA LEU A 790 0.00 -17.73 11.01
C LEU A 790 -0.17 -17.50 12.52
N VAL A 791 0.96 -17.32 13.23
CA VAL A 791 0.94 -16.90 14.63
C VAL A 791 0.37 -15.49 14.69
N ARG A 792 -0.76 -15.30 15.38
CA ARG A 792 -1.23 -13.96 15.75
C ARG A 792 -0.24 -13.40 16.78
N GLY A 793 0.43 -12.29 16.46
CA GLY A 793 1.31 -11.58 17.40
C GLY A 793 2.81 -11.68 17.14
N PHE A 794 3.30 -11.29 15.95
CA PHE A 794 4.73 -11.02 15.72
C PHE A 794 5.29 -10.00 16.74
N GLU A 795 4.44 -9.14 17.28
CA GLU A 795 4.80 -8.16 18.30
C GLU A 795 4.99 -8.72 19.71
N LEU A 796 4.42 -9.88 20.06
CA LEU A 796 4.47 -10.37 21.44
C LEU A 796 5.92 -10.56 21.90
N GLN A 797 6.78 -11.00 20.99
CA GLN A 797 8.23 -11.10 21.25
C GLN A 797 8.88 -9.73 21.42
N SER A 798 8.50 -8.72 20.62
CA SER A 798 8.99 -7.34 20.76
C SER A 798 8.50 -6.70 22.07
N LEU A 799 7.23 -6.85 22.42
CA LEU A 799 6.64 -6.37 23.68
C LEU A 799 7.29 -7.04 24.90
N LEU A 800 7.56 -8.35 24.83
CA LEU A 800 8.31 -9.07 25.85
C LEU A 800 9.73 -8.52 25.98
N LYS A 801 10.45 -8.31 24.87
CA LYS A 801 11.79 -7.72 24.86
C LYS A 801 11.80 -6.32 25.47
N VAL A 802 10.82 -5.47 25.16
CA VAL A 802 10.67 -4.14 25.76
C VAL A 802 10.44 -4.23 27.27
N SER A 803 9.54 -5.12 27.71
CA SER A 803 9.24 -5.35 29.12
C SER A 803 10.49 -5.76 29.91
N ILE A 804 11.25 -6.73 29.38
CA ILE A 804 12.49 -7.23 29.98
C ILE A 804 13.55 -6.12 30.00
N SER A 805 13.74 -5.42 28.88
CA SER A 805 14.77 -4.38 28.76
C SER A 805 14.54 -3.25 29.76
N ASN A 806 13.30 -2.75 29.86
CA ASN A 806 12.97 -1.70 30.82
C ASN A 806 13.06 -2.19 32.28
N CYS A 807 12.67 -3.44 32.59
CA CYS A 807 12.92 -4.04 33.91
C CYS A 807 14.41 -4.01 34.27
N VAL A 808 15.28 -4.44 33.35
CA VAL A 808 16.72 -4.52 33.58
C VAL A 808 17.32 -3.13 33.77
N ARG A 809 16.91 -2.14 32.97
CA ARG A 809 17.39 -0.75 33.07
C ARG A 809 16.97 -0.09 34.39
N LEU A 810 15.75 -0.35 34.86
CA LEU A 810 15.28 0.09 36.17
C LEU A 810 16.04 -0.58 37.33
N ALA A 811 16.32 -1.87 37.22
CA ALA A 811 17.11 -2.61 38.21
C ALA A 811 18.58 -2.16 38.25
N GLN A 812 19.21 -1.90 37.10
CA GLN A 812 20.58 -1.35 37.02
C GLN A 812 20.65 0.03 37.67
N ARG A 813 19.64 0.86 37.43
CA ARG A 813 19.54 2.17 38.06
C ARG A 813 19.40 2.07 39.58
N SER A 814 18.56 1.19 40.12
CA SER A 814 18.40 1.04 41.57
C SER A 814 19.70 0.55 42.24
N GLN A 815 20.47 -0.30 41.56
CA GLN A 815 21.81 -0.72 41.99
C GLN A 815 22.82 0.43 41.98
N ASN A 816 22.81 1.26 40.93
CA ASN A 816 23.72 2.41 40.80
C ASN A 816 23.36 3.55 41.76
N ALA A 817 22.08 3.79 42.05
CA ALA A 817 21.60 4.79 43.00
C ALA A 817 22.04 4.51 44.46
N GLY A 818 22.30 3.24 44.80
CA GLY A 818 22.88 2.84 46.09
C GLY A 818 24.34 3.24 46.29
N SER A 819 25.05 3.58 45.21
CA SER A 819 26.42 4.13 45.26
C SER A 819 26.35 5.66 45.27
N LYS A 820 26.57 6.28 46.44
CA LYS A 820 26.57 7.75 46.57
C LYS A 820 27.72 8.36 45.76
N ALA A 821 27.44 8.81 44.53
CA ALA A 821 28.33 9.68 43.76
C ALA A 821 27.78 11.11 43.69
N LYS A 822 28.66 12.09 43.87
CA LYS A 822 28.39 13.54 43.89
C LYS A 822 27.65 13.99 42.63
N LYS A 823 26.52 14.69 42.78
CA LYS A 823 25.85 15.44 41.71
C LYS A 823 26.79 16.55 41.18
N THR A 824 27.46 16.33 40.07
CA THR A 824 27.95 17.40 39.19
C THR A 824 26.85 17.74 38.20
N LYS A 825 26.41 18.99 38.25
CA LYS A 825 25.29 19.54 37.49
C LYS A 825 25.80 19.99 36.13
N ASP A 826 26.10 19.04 35.23
CA ASP A 826 26.44 19.36 33.84
C ASP A 826 25.20 19.25 32.93
N SER A 827 25.01 20.30 32.16
CA SER A 827 23.80 20.70 31.46
C SER A 827 23.56 19.99 30.11
N LYS A 828 23.85 18.68 30.01
CA LYS A 828 23.62 17.89 28.77
C LYS A 828 23.16 16.44 29.01
N ASN A 829 22.51 16.13 30.12
CA ASN A 829 21.94 14.80 30.36
C ASN A 829 20.47 14.74 29.92
N GLN A 830 20.21 14.84 28.61
CA GLN A 830 18.88 14.57 28.06
C GLN A 830 18.71 13.05 27.92
N MET A 831 17.59 12.51 28.40
CA MET A 831 17.27 11.09 28.24
C MET A 831 17.09 10.71 26.76
N GLU A 832 17.60 9.54 26.40
CA GLU A 832 17.40 8.93 25.09
C GLU A 832 16.34 7.83 25.18
N PHE A 833 15.39 7.86 24.24
CA PHE A 833 14.29 6.90 24.13
C PHE A 833 14.49 6.07 22.87
N ASP A 834 14.81 4.79 23.04
CA ASP A 834 15.07 3.88 21.93
C ASP A 834 13.78 3.16 21.50
N LEU A 835 13.26 3.48 20.32
CA LEU A 835 12.06 2.87 19.71
C LEU A 835 12.40 1.74 18.72
N SER A 836 13.66 1.30 18.63
CA SER A 836 14.10 0.29 17.64
C SER A 836 13.46 -1.09 17.85
N ILE A 837 13.09 -1.44 19.09
CA ILE A 837 12.48 -2.75 19.41
C ILE A 837 10.97 -2.74 19.14
N HIS A 838 10.29 -1.63 19.44
CA HIS A 838 8.85 -1.49 19.24
C HIS A 838 8.46 -0.04 18.94
N PRO A 839 7.65 0.22 17.89
CA PRO A 839 7.33 1.58 17.46
C PRO A 839 6.51 2.39 18.47
N HIS A 840 5.78 1.71 19.38
CA HIS A 840 4.89 2.38 20.34
C HIS A 840 5.44 2.46 21.76
N PHE A 841 6.50 1.73 22.08
CA PHE A 841 6.96 1.53 23.46
C PHE A 841 8.49 1.66 23.55
N PRO A 842 9.03 2.79 24.05
CA PRO A 842 10.45 3.06 24.04
C PRO A 842 11.21 2.32 25.15
N VAL A 843 12.40 1.83 24.83
CA VAL A 843 13.36 1.42 25.86
C VAL A 843 14.07 2.65 26.40
N VAL A 844 14.00 2.81 27.72
CA VAL A 844 14.60 3.96 28.40
C VAL A 844 16.10 3.75 28.59
N VAL A 845 16.89 4.71 28.09
CA VAL A 845 18.34 4.76 28.30
C VAL A 845 18.63 5.88 29.30
N PHE A 846 19.02 5.50 30.51
CA PHE A 846 19.49 6.47 31.49
C PHE A 846 20.88 6.98 31.06
N PRO A 847 21.13 8.31 31.12
CA PRO A 847 22.45 8.85 30.83
C PRO A 847 23.48 8.23 31.77
N SER A 848 24.61 7.79 31.22
CA SER A 848 25.74 7.32 32.02
C SER A 848 26.19 8.47 32.94
N GLN A 849 26.13 8.23 34.26
CA GLN A 849 26.61 9.17 35.27
C GLN A 849 28.12 9.38 35.19
#